data_AF-A0A5E3X3D4-F1
#
_entry.id   AF-A0A5E3X3D4-F1
#
_cell.length_a   1.000
_cell.length_b   1.000
_cell.length_c   1.000
_cell.angle_alpha   90.00
_cell.angle_beta   90.00
_cell.angle_gamma   90.00
#
_symmetry.space_group_name_H-M   'P 1'
#
loop_
_entity.id
_entity.type
_entity.pdbx_description
1 polymer ?
#
loop_
_entity_poly.entity_id
_entity_poly.type
_entity_poly.pdbx_seq_one_letter_code
_entity_poly.pdbx_strand_id
1 'polypeptide(L)'
;MDRCPDEVLQLILNDLSDPSAFVKVNKRLYALSRVPYTRASYLLARHGLAEVLFHALGRADILTGRVLEILMSSGALVSRYLVQLAVRHYHHSQVSFVHQPWVRALPFAVFVQFLSLATSKLGTEFTIPRRRELDDGEVFHCWASQRWNKAGTDAEKEKRLEVVHILGDWKLQPLCAKDPIASDFSLILACEPALLLLAMKNGYLVDSTYRDFIFRQMFLGLKGSKPAVKEMSVRILLELCRFQNASFFLSRTVAAEVLMDCVSNAEAYIVLCALGREGRLKFDLLTLAVDLIKTFATTRSVTDPGLAASVLRIFSDLPDTLVNDPEVRHVLFVVVFSSTASATAARARFIELGCTGLETNTPVSTGAARMEPIRPEELVEVLASPFISSRLCSIGAYAYLYARFEPQTISAMLQQAAVKCLGLSCKGEMLEMLARSAPSWRKFIADELLKQPRVDLDAIPSGEAAAKFVAPLARSDYGSPSTDKDDRSELGTITQMTLSASAALDLVIPPDMRYRFGIPRKGATFKRLPCSNEYRDSQSTQPQNVPLRLDEWVAEAYGPRSMEAAVIAEHAVANWVDPYVERQDAKEEKCYWWDQEKRERVEERTRQALGKDVPMTMKHWRILARLGKEPDYDFFSRISHGVPFYEDAEDYVGQTTNSPTLDSSTAPAAGVCETLAEDEDRKAQEQALRVAERIRNHGLWVKALGALCREELRAHSERRKQLGLKRAAKSKFLVTLENCLSDYRQSERDKKARKRQQLLKENPTAYIDLYGDIVPKDHARDERPAKRRRKE
;
A
#
# COMPACT_ATOMS: atom_id res chain seq x y z
N MET A 1 -45.29 14.76 -30.49
CA MET A 1 -44.62 13.79 -31.39
C MET A 1 -44.80 14.14 -32.86
N ASP A 2 -46.00 14.50 -33.33
CA ASP A 2 -46.23 14.72 -34.77
C ASP A 2 -45.49 15.90 -35.40
N ARG A 3 -45.01 16.86 -34.60
CA ARG A 3 -44.17 17.99 -35.05
C ARG A 3 -42.66 17.73 -34.96
N CYS A 4 -42.24 16.60 -34.40
CA CYS A 4 -40.82 16.29 -34.24
C CYS A 4 -40.22 15.82 -35.58
N PRO A 5 -39.04 16.29 -36.00
CA PRO A 5 -38.35 15.79 -37.19
C PRO A 5 -38.00 14.31 -37.10
N ASP A 6 -37.94 13.59 -38.22
CA ASP A 6 -37.66 12.14 -38.24
C ASP A 6 -36.26 11.82 -37.72
N GLU A 7 -35.29 12.73 -37.88
CA GLU A 7 -33.92 12.60 -37.38
C GLU A 7 -33.90 12.53 -35.86
N VAL A 8 -34.69 13.37 -35.19
CA VAL A 8 -34.81 13.38 -33.72
C VAL A 8 -35.51 12.12 -33.24
N LEU A 9 -36.56 11.68 -33.94
CA LEU A 9 -37.25 10.43 -33.63
C LEU A 9 -36.34 9.21 -33.80
N GLN A 10 -35.44 9.23 -34.79
CA GLN A 10 -34.43 8.20 -34.98
C GLN A 10 -33.39 8.19 -33.86
N LEU A 11 -32.91 9.36 -33.40
CA LEU A 11 -32.00 9.42 -32.25
C LEU A 11 -32.65 8.81 -31.00
N ILE A 12 -33.91 9.18 -30.72
CA ILE A 12 -34.67 8.58 -29.61
C ILE A 12 -34.78 7.06 -29.78
N LEU A 13 -35.11 6.58 -30.99
CA LEU A 13 -35.19 5.14 -31.26
C LEU A 13 -33.87 4.41 -31.00
N ASN A 14 -32.75 5.01 -31.39
CA ASN A 14 -31.41 4.42 -31.23
C ASN A 14 -30.99 4.30 -29.75
N ASP A 15 -31.47 5.19 -28.89
CA ASP A 15 -31.16 5.20 -27.46
C ASP A 15 -32.03 4.21 -26.65
N LEU A 16 -33.14 3.72 -27.20
CA LEU A 16 -34.03 2.79 -26.51
C LEU A 16 -33.46 1.36 -26.52
N SER A 17 -33.52 0.67 -25.37
CA SER A 17 -33.11 -0.72 -25.25
C SER A 17 -34.05 -1.70 -25.96
N ASP A 18 -35.35 -1.40 -25.95
CA ASP A 18 -36.38 -2.07 -26.75
C ASP A 18 -37.38 -1.04 -27.31
N PRO A 19 -37.30 -0.71 -28.62
CA PRO A 19 -38.18 0.28 -29.23
C PRO A 19 -39.60 -0.27 -29.51
N SER A 20 -39.88 -1.55 -29.24
CA SER A 20 -41.12 -2.21 -29.67
C SER A 20 -42.39 -1.54 -29.14
N ALA A 21 -42.40 -1.11 -27.88
CA ALA A 21 -43.53 -0.41 -27.28
C ALA A 21 -43.69 1.00 -27.89
N PHE A 22 -42.58 1.73 -28.00
CA PHE A 22 -42.54 3.10 -28.51
C PHE A 22 -43.03 3.20 -29.96
N VAL A 23 -42.60 2.27 -30.80
CA VAL A 23 -42.97 2.19 -32.22
C VAL A 23 -44.47 1.94 -32.41
N LYS A 24 -45.12 1.21 -31.48
CA LYS A 24 -46.56 0.90 -31.55
C LYS A 24 -47.46 2.08 -31.17
N VAL A 25 -46.93 3.13 -30.55
CA VAL A 25 -47.72 4.28 -30.09
C VAL A 25 -48.28 5.10 -31.25
N ASN A 26 -47.58 5.17 -32.39
CA ASN A 26 -47.97 6.03 -33.51
C ASN A 26 -47.66 5.37 -34.86
N LYS A 27 -48.58 5.49 -35.84
CA LYS A 27 -48.40 4.99 -37.22
C LYS A 27 -47.14 5.55 -37.90
N ARG A 28 -46.78 6.81 -37.64
CA ARG A 28 -45.55 7.43 -38.15
C ARG A 28 -44.30 6.76 -37.58
N LEU A 29 -44.27 6.49 -36.27
CA LEU A 29 -43.16 5.77 -35.63
C LEU A 29 -43.05 4.34 -36.15
N TYR A 30 -44.19 3.68 -36.37
CA TYR A 30 -44.26 2.37 -37.02
C TYR A 30 -43.75 2.38 -38.46
N ALA A 31 -44.07 3.41 -39.24
CA ALA A 31 -43.53 3.56 -40.59
C ALA A 31 -42.01 3.81 -40.57
N LEU A 32 -41.55 4.72 -39.69
CA LEU A 32 -40.14 5.06 -39.51
C LEU A 32 -39.31 3.83 -39.09
N SER A 33 -39.80 3.00 -38.16
CA SER A 33 -39.10 1.79 -37.73
C SER A 33 -39.01 0.69 -38.81
N ARG A 34 -39.79 0.80 -39.90
CA ARG A 34 -39.73 -0.12 -41.04
C ARG A 34 -38.72 0.31 -42.09
N VAL A 35 -38.23 1.55 -42.03
CA VAL A 35 -37.20 2.05 -42.95
C VAL A 35 -35.90 1.25 -42.72
N PRO A 36 -35.31 0.64 -43.76
CA PRO A 36 -34.09 -0.18 -43.62
C PRO A 36 -32.91 0.58 -42.98
N TYR A 37 -32.77 1.86 -43.32
CA TYR A 37 -31.72 2.72 -42.75
C TYR A 37 -31.91 2.89 -41.24
N THR A 38 -33.10 3.25 -40.77
CA THR A 38 -33.41 3.39 -39.35
C THR A 38 -33.14 2.10 -38.57
N ARG A 39 -33.50 0.94 -39.13
CA ARG A 39 -33.20 -0.37 -38.52
C ARG A 39 -31.70 -0.64 -38.42
N ALA A 40 -30.96 -0.36 -39.49
CA ALA A 40 -29.51 -0.54 -39.51
C ALA A 40 -28.82 0.40 -38.51
N SER A 41 -29.22 1.68 -38.47
CA SER A 41 -28.70 2.66 -37.51
C SER A 41 -28.99 2.27 -36.07
N TYR A 42 -30.21 1.78 -35.78
CA TYR A 42 -30.56 1.26 -34.45
C TYR A 42 -29.64 0.12 -34.03
N LEU A 43 -29.46 -0.87 -34.92
CA LEU A 43 -28.59 -2.02 -34.67
C LEU A 43 -27.12 -1.60 -34.45
N LEU A 44 -26.64 -0.64 -35.24
CA LEU A 44 -25.28 -0.07 -35.13
C LEU A 44 -25.08 0.69 -33.81
N ALA A 45 -26.04 1.55 -33.43
CA ALA A 45 -25.98 2.30 -32.18
C ALA A 45 -26.00 1.37 -30.97
N ARG A 46 -26.78 0.28 -31.03
CA ARG A 46 -26.96 -0.65 -29.91
C ARG A 46 -25.79 -1.60 -29.69
N HIS A 47 -25.19 -2.11 -30.77
CA HIS A 47 -24.22 -3.21 -30.72
C HIS A 47 -22.82 -2.82 -31.19
N GLY A 48 -22.64 -1.65 -31.80
CA GLY A 48 -21.36 -1.23 -32.38
C GLY A 48 -20.98 -2.02 -33.64
N LEU A 49 -19.91 -1.61 -34.31
CA LEU A 49 -19.53 -2.17 -35.62
C LEU A 49 -19.08 -3.64 -35.56
N ALA A 50 -18.50 -4.07 -34.44
CA ALA A 50 -17.93 -5.40 -34.29
C ALA A 50 -19.01 -6.49 -34.12
N GLU A 51 -20.01 -6.25 -33.27
CA GLU A 51 -20.98 -7.29 -32.88
C GLU A 51 -22.31 -7.19 -33.65
N VAL A 52 -22.56 -6.08 -34.38
CA VAL A 52 -23.87 -5.80 -34.97
C VAL A 52 -24.37 -6.90 -35.90
N LEU A 53 -23.53 -7.49 -36.74
CA LEU A 53 -23.98 -8.55 -37.65
C LEU A 53 -24.38 -9.82 -36.91
N PHE A 54 -23.64 -10.20 -35.86
CA PHE A 54 -24.00 -11.34 -35.03
C PHE A 54 -25.39 -11.16 -34.42
N HIS A 55 -25.65 -9.99 -33.82
CA HIS A 55 -26.96 -9.71 -33.22
C HIS A 55 -28.07 -9.55 -34.27
N ALA A 56 -27.79 -8.91 -35.40
CA ALA A 56 -28.75 -8.72 -36.48
C ALA A 56 -29.20 -10.05 -37.10
N LEU A 57 -28.28 -11.00 -37.29
CA LEU A 57 -28.57 -12.34 -37.81
C LEU A 57 -29.52 -13.16 -36.90
N GLY A 58 -29.65 -12.79 -35.63
CA GLY A 58 -30.62 -13.36 -34.69
C GLY A 58 -31.99 -12.70 -34.69
N ARG A 59 -32.21 -11.66 -35.52
CA ARG A 59 -33.44 -10.85 -35.56
C ARG A 59 -34.09 -10.91 -36.94
N ALA A 60 -34.62 -12.08 -37.28
CA ALA A 60 -35.23 -12.34 -38.59
C ALA A 60 -36.44 -11.44 -38.93
N ASP A 61 -37.09 -10.90 -37.92
CA ASP A 61 -38.20 -9.95 -38.03
C ASP A 61 -37.76 -8.55 -38.51
N ILE A 62 -36.53 -8.17 -38.18
CA ILE A 62 -35.97 -6.84 -38.48
C ILE A 62 -35.05 -6.91 -39.70
N LEU A 63 -34.30 -8.01 -39.85
CA LEU A 63 -33.26 -8.15 -40.86
C LEU A 63 -33.84 -8.38 -42.26
N THR A 64 -33.49 -7.48 -43.18
CA THR A 64 -33.79 -7.61 -44.61
C THR A 64 -32.51 -7.50 -45.41
N GLY A 65 -32.55 -7.90 -46.68
CA GLY A 65 -31.44 -7.72 -47.62
C GLY A 65 -30.85 -6.31 -47.63
N ARG A 66 -31.74 -5.31 -47.67
CA ARG A 66 -31.32 -3.90 -47.67
C ARG A 66 -30.70 -3.47 -46.34
N VAL A 67 -31.16 -4.01 -45.22
CA VAL A 67 -30.54 -3.74 -43.90
C VAL A 67 -29.12 -4.31 -43.86
N LEU A 68 -28.90 -5.53 -44.37
CA LEU A 68 -27.57 -6.14 -44.47
C LEU A 68 -26.61 -5.29 -45.32
N GLU A 69 -27.05 -4.85 -46.50
CA GLU A 69 -26.27 -3.97 -47.35
C GLU A 69 -25.86 -2.68 -46.62
N ILE A 70 -26.78 -2.05 -45.89
CA ILE A 70 -26.50 -0.81 -45.15
C ILE A 70 -25.53 -1.08 -44.01
N LEU A 71 -25.71 -2.16 -43.23
CA LEU A 71 -24.79 -2.54 -42.15
C LEU A 71 -23.37 -2.74 -42.68
N MET A 72 -23.20 -3.55 -43.74
CA MET A 72 -21.87 -3.87 -44.30
C MET A 72 -21.25 -2.69 -45.05
N SER A 73 -22.07 -1.79 -45.61
CA SER A 73 -21.60 -0.53 -46.21
C SER A 73 -21.20 0.49 -45.14
N SER A 74 -21.81 0.42 -43.97
CA SER A 74 -21.49 1.26 -42.80
C SER A 74 -20.29 0.75 -42.01
N GLY A 75 -19.60 -0.29 -42.49
CA GLY A 75 -18.38 -0.82 -41.88
C GLY A 75 -18.63 -1.90 -40.82
N ALA A 76 -19.83 -2.48 -40.74
CA ALA A 76 -20.05 -3.64 -39.87
C ALA A 76 -19.08 -4.77 -40.21
N LEU A 77 -18.48 -5.37 -39.18
CA LEU A 77 -17.42 -6.34 -39.35
C LEU A 77 -17.95 -7.66 -39.89
N VAL A 78 -17.36 -8.10 -41.00
CA VAL A 78 -17.62 -9.42 -41.60
C VAL A 78 -16.35 -10.23 -41.49
N SER A 79 -16.32 -11.19 -40.56
CA SER A 79 -15.22 -12.14 -40.41
C SER A 79 -15.57 -13.47 -41.06
N ARG A 80 -14.56 -14.22 -41.51
CA ARG A 80 -14.77 -15.59 -41.98
C ARG A 80 -15.37 -16.48 -40.89
N TYR A 81 -14.96 -16.25 -39.65
CA TYR A 81 -15.50 -16.91 -38.47
C TYR A 81 -17.03 -16.75 -38.33
N LEU A 82 -17.55 -15.52 -38.48
CA LEU A 82 -18.99 -15.28 -38.45
C LEU A 82 -19.73 -16.09 -39.52
N VAL A 83 -19.18 -16.12 -40.74
CA VAL A 83 -19.79 -16.85 -41.87
C VAL A 83 -19.74 -18.37 -41.64
N GLN A 84 -18.61 -18.90 -41.14
CA GLN A 84 -18.47 -20.31 -40.75
C GLN A 84 -19.55 -20.72 -39.76
N LEU A 85 -19.73 -19.95 -38.68
CA LEU A 85 -20.74 -20.25 -37.67
C LEU A 85 -22.16 -20.10 -38.20
N ALA A 86 -22.43 -19.08 -39.02
CA ALA A 86 -23.74 -18.87 -39.65
C ALA A 86 -24.11 -20.06 -40.56
N VAL A 87 -23.21 -20.50 -41.44
CA VAL A 87 -23.44 -21.64 -42.33
C VAL A 87 -23.64 -22.93 -41.52
N ARG A 88 -22.78 -23.20 -40.54
CA ARG A 88 -22.93 -24.37 -39.64
C ARG A 88 -24.29 -24.35 -38.94
N HIS A 89 -24.67 -23.23 -38.35
CA HIS A 89 -25.93 -23.10 -37.62
C HIS A 89 -27.14 -23.24 -38.56
N TYR A 90 -27.13 -22.63 -39.75
CA TYR A 90 -28.21 -22.72 -40.74
C TYR A 90 -28.46 -24.18 -41.18
N HIS A 91 -27.39 -24.96 -41.37
CA HIS A 91 -27.46 -26.39 -41.74
C HIS A 91 -27.61 -27.35 -40.55
N HIS A 92 -28.20 -26.90 -39.44
CA HIS A 92 -28.53 -27.71 -38.26
C HIS A 92 -27.34 -28.31 -37.50
N SER A 93 -26.10 -27.87 -37.77
CA SER A 93 -24.98 -28.17 -36.88
C SER A 93 -25.07 -27.34 -35.60
N GLN A 94 -24.55 -27.87 -34.50
CA GLN A 94 -24.52 -27.18 -33.21
C GLN A 94 -23.40 -26.13 -33.21
N VAL A 95 -23.71 -24.93 -32.74
CA VAL A 95 -22.73 -23.90 -32.36
C VAL A 95 -22.79 -23.79 -30.84
N SER A 96 -21.68 -24.00 -30.16
CA SER A 96 -21.63 -24.31 -28.71
C SER A 96 -22.30 -23.27 -27.81
N PHE A 97 -22.27 -22.00 -28.19
CA PHE A 97 -22.77 -20.87 -27.40
C PHE A 97 -24.07 -20.23 -27.95
N VAL A 98 -24.59 -20.75 -29.07
CA VAL A 98 -25.84 -20.26 -29.69
C VAL A 98 -26.95 -21.25 -29.39
N HIS A 99 -27.77 -20.93 -28.38
CA HIS A 99 -28.87 -21.80 -27.94
C HIS A 99 -30.25 -21.41 -28.50
N GLN A 100 -30.37 -20.21 -29.08
CA GLN A 100 -31.65 -19.69 -29.61
C GLN A 100 -31.73 -19.82 -31.14
N PRO A 101 -32.93 -19.69 -31.74
CA PRO A 101 -33.11 -19.58 -33.19
C PRO A 101 -32.38 -18.32 -33.71
N TRP A 102 -31.12 -18.48 -34.08
CA TRP A 102 -30.28 -17.44 -34.68
C TRP A 102 -30.54 -17.38 -36.19
N VAL A 103 -29.54 -17.67 -37.04
CA VAL A 103 -29.72 -17.62 -38.50
C VAL A 103 -30.75 -18.61 -39.07
N ARG A 104 -31.16 -19.63 -38.30
CA ARG A 104 -32.22 -20.58 -38.71
C ARG A 104 -33.59 -19.94 -38.88
N ALA A 105 -33.83 -18.81 -38.22
CA ALA A 105 -35.07 -18.07 -38.35
C ALA A 105 -35.10 -17.17 -39.61
N LEU A 106 -33.97 -17.00 -40.30
CA LEU A 106 -33.88 -16.10 -41.45
C LEU A 106 -34.56 -16.69 -42.69
N PRO A 107 -35.29 -15.87 -43.48
CA PRO A 107 -35.74 -16.29 -44.79
C PRO A 107 -34.55 -16.65 -45.69
N PHE A 108 -34.68 -17.74 -46.45
CA PHE A 108 -33.61 -18.23 -47.33
C PHE A 108 -33.03 -17.14 -48.24
N ALA A 109 -33.88 -16.29 -48.83
CA ALA A 109 -33.45 -15.19 -49.68
C ALA A 109 -32.51 -14.20 -48.96
N VAL A 110 -32.82 -13.86 -47.70
CA VAL A 110 -32.00 -12.96 -46.87
C VAL A 110 -30.67 -13.62 -46.51
N PHE A 111 -30.70 -14.93 -46.20
CA PHE A 111 -29.49 -15.69 -45.90
C PHE A 111 -28.55 -15.82 -47.11
N VAL A 112 -29.08 -16.09 -48.31
CA VAL A 112 -28.30 -16.14 -49.56
C VAL A 112 -27.70 -14.76 -49.87
N GLN A 113 -28.45 -13.69 -49.66
CA GLN A 113 -27.93 -12.33 -49.85
C GLN A 113 -26.82 -12.01 -48.85
N PHE A 114 -26.94 -12.42 -47.58
CA PHE A 114 -25.86 -12.31 -46.61
C PHE A 114 -24.58 -13.01 -47.10
N LEU A 115 -24.68 -14.26 -47.57
CA LEU A 115 -23.53 -15.00 -48.09
C LEU A 115 -22.90 -14.31 -49.31
N SER A 116 -23.73 -13.83 -50.24
CA SER A 116 -23.24 -13.11 -51.43
C SER A 116 -22.47 -11.85 -51.06
N LEU A 117 -23.02 -11.03 -50.14
CA LEU A 117 -22.34 -9.84 -49.65
C LEU A 117 -21.06 -10.20 -48.88
N ALA A 118 -21.08 -11.27 -48.10
CA ALA A 118 -19.92 -11.70 -47.30
C ALA A 118 -18.78 -12.16 -48.20
N THR A 119 -19.06 -12.98 -49.23
CA THR A 119 -18.07 -13.39 -50.24
C THR A 119 -17.51 -12.20 -50.99
N SER A 120 -18.36 -11.22 -51.35
CA SER A 120 -17.88 -9.98 -51.98
C SER A 120 -16.92 -9.19 -51.09
N LYS A 121 -17.14 -9.18 -49.76
CA LYS A 121 -16.31 -8.45 -48.80
C LYS A 121 -15.04 -9.17 -48.37
N LEU A 122 -15.08 -10.51 -48.29
CA LEU A 122 -13.94 -11.35 -47.90
C LEU A 122 -13.01 -11.67 -49.07
N GLY A 123 -13.41 -11.35 -50.31
CA GLY A 123 -12.58 -11.52 -51.50
C GLY A 123 -12.81 -12.85 -52.22
N THR A 124 -12.21 -12.97 -53.41
CA THR A 124 -12.43 -14.09 -54.34
C THR A 124 -11.86 -15.42 -53.84
N GLU A 125 -10.93 -15.38 -52.89
CA GLU A 125 -10.32 -16.58 -52.29
C GLU A 125 -11.21 -17.22 -51.22
N PHE A 126 -12.25 -16.51 -50.75
CA PHE A 126 -13.15 -17.03 -49.74
C PHE A 126 -14.04 -18.15 -50.32
N THR A 127 -13.86 -19.36 -49.79
CA THR A 127 -14.74 -20.49 -50.08
C THR A 127 -15.61 -20.81 -48.87
N ILE A 128 -16.87 -21.19 -49.13
CA ILE A 128 -17.79 -21.56 -48.05
C ILE A 128 -17.26 -22.86 -47.41
N PRO A 129 -16.98 -22.85 -46.09
CA PRO A 129 -16.34 -23.97 -45.41
C PRO A 129 -17.16 -25.25 -45.51
N ARG A 130 -16.48 -26.39 -45.65
CA ARG A 130 -17.14 -27.71 -45.68
C ARG A 130 -17.45 -28.16 -44.25
N ARG A 131 -18.50 -28.99 -44.09
CA ARG A 131 -19.06 -29.42 -42.79
C ARG A 131 -18.07 -30.05 -41.79
N ARG A 132 -16.86 -30.44 -42.20
CA ARG A 132 -15.84 -31.13 -41.38
C ARG A 132 -14.59 -30.30 -41.06
N GLU A 133 -14.45 -29.11 -41.63
CA GLU A 133 -13.28 -28.25 -41.37
C GLU A 133 -13.46 -27.54 -40.03
N LEU A 134 -12.39 -27.35 -39.26
CA LEU A 134 -12.40 -26.56 -38.03
C LEU A 134 -12.75 -25.10 -38.37
N ASP A 135 -13.49 -24.43 -37.50
CA ASP A 135 -13.72 -23.00 -37.65
C ASP A 135 -12.53 -22.19 -37.11
N ASP A 136 -12.46 -20.93 -37.50
CA ASP A 136 -11.35 -20.04 -37.17
C ASP A 136 -11.21 -19.83 -35.66
N GLY A 137 -12.31 -19.92 -34.89
CA GLY A 137 -12.30 -19.86 -33.44
C GLY A 137 -11.70 -21.11 -32.81
N GLU A 138 -12.03 -22.29 -33.34
CA GLU A 138 -11.43 -23.57 -32.95
C GLU A 138 -9.92 -23.60 -33.26
N VAL A 139 -9.51 -23.09 -34.43
CA VAL A 139 -8.10 -22.95 -34.81
C VAL A 139 -7.36 -22.02 -33.84
N PHE A 140 -7.94 -20.84 -33.56
CA PHE A 140 -7.38 -19.88 -32.61
C PHE A 140 -7.24 -20.49 -31.21
N HIS A 141 -8.29 -21.13 -30.68
CA HIS A 141 -8.25 -21.79 -29.38
C HIS A 141 -7.26 -22.96 -29.34
N CYS A 142 -7.13 -23.73 -30.42
CA CYS A 142 -6.15 -24.81 -30.52
C CYS A 142 -4.72 -24.25 -30.45
N TRP A 143 -4.42 -23.18 -31.20
CA TRP A 143 -3.13 -22.51 -31.12
C TRP A 143 -2.88 -21.93 -29.72
N ALA A 144 -3.86 -21.24 -29.13
CA ALA A 144 -3.74 -20.67 -27.79
C ALA A 144 -3.41 -21.74 -26.74
N SER A 145 -4.16 -22.85 -26.75
CA SER A 145 -3.90 -24.02 -25.91
C SER A 145 -2.49 -24.57 -26.10
N GLN A 146 -1.99 -24.63 -27.35
CA GLN A 146 -0.63 -25.06 -27.63
C GLN A 146 0.41 -24.05 -27.15
N ARG A 147 0.15 -22.75 -27.28
CA ARG A 147 1.05 -21.71 -26.80
C ARG A 147 1.26 -21.80 -25.30
N TRP A 148 0.21 -21.98 -24.51
CA TRP A 148 0.35 -22.13 -23.05
C TRP A 148 1.13 -23.38 -22.64
N ASN A 149 1.06 -24.46 -23.42
CA ASN A 149 1.67 -25.74 -23.06
C ASN A 149 3.04 -25.98 -23.71
N LYS A 150 3.31 -25.38 -24.87
CA LYS A 150 4.40 -25.73 -25.80
C LYS A 150 4.93 -24.52 -26.59
N ALA A 151 4.99 -23.35 -25.95
CA ALA A 151 5.53 -22.12 -26.57
C ALA A 151 6.91 -22.35 -27.21
N GLY A 152 7.10 -21.86 -28.44
CA GLY A 152 8.40 -21.88 -29.14
C GLY A 152 8.68 -23.15 -29.94
N THR A 153 7.80 -24.16 -29.89
CA THR A 153 7.87 -25.33 -30.77
C THR A 153 7.55 -24.96 -32.22
N ASP A 154 8.12 -25.66 -33.19
CA ASP A 154 7.86 -25.35 -34.61
C ASP A 154 6.40 -25.57 -35.00
N ALA A 155 5.74 -26.56 -34.39
CA ALA A 155 4.30 -26.76 -34.52
C ALA A 155 3.48 -25.57 -34.00
N GLU A 156 3.89 -24.94 -32.88
CA GLU A 156 3.24 -23.73 -32.37
C GLU A 156 3.46 -22.53 -33.30
N LYS A 157 4.67 -22.39 -33.86
CA LYS A 157 4.99 -21.33 -34.84
C LYS A 157 4.19 -21.47 -36.13
N GLU A 158 4.02 -22.69 -36.65
CA GLU A 158 3.23 -22.97 -37.84
C GLU A 158 1.76 -22.56 -37.60
N LYS A 159 1.17 -23.00 -36.49
CA LYS A 159 -0.20 -22.58 -36.13
C LYS A 159 -0.33 -21.09 -35.84
N ARG A 160 0.73 -20.47 -35.31
CA ARG A 160 0.76 -19.02 -35.12
C ARG A 160 0.66 -18.29 -36.46
N LEU A 161 1.34 -18.77 -37.51
CA LEU A 161 1.22 -18.19 -38.86
C LEU A 161 -0.19 -18.33 -39.41
N GLU A 162 -0.86 -19.46 -39.17
CA GLU A 162 -2.27 -19.65 -39.50
C GLU A 162 -3.15 -18.63 -38.77
N VAL A 163 -2.91 -18.39 -37.48
CA VAL A 163 -3.63 -17.37 -36.69
C VAL A 163 -3.34 -15.94 -37.19
N VAL A 164 -2.09 -15.65 -37.61
CA VAL A 164 -1.74 -14.36 -38.25
C VAL A 164 -2.59 -14.14 -39.51
N HIS A 165 -2.74 -15.17 -40.34
CA HIS A 165 -3.55 -15.11 -41.56
C HIS A 165 -5.05 -14.96 -41.24
N ILE A 166 -5.56 -15.69 -40.24
CA ILE A 166 -6.94 -15.60 -39.77
C ILE A 166 -7.29 -14.23 -39.18
N LEU A 167 -6.37 -13.62 -38.44
CA LEU A 167 -6.56 -12.26 -37.92
C LEU A 167 -6.37 -11.21 -39.02
N GLY A 168 -5.34 -11.33 -39.85
CA GLY A 168 -5.01 -10.33 -40.87
C GLY A 168 -6.03 -10.29 -42.01
N ASP A 169 -6.23 -11.42 -42.68
CA ASP A 169 -6.98 -11.48 -43.93
C ASP A 169 -8.46 -11.81 -43.67
N TRP A 170 -8.72 -12.69 -42.69
CA TRP A 170 -10.07 -13.17 -42.39
C TRP A 170 -10.78 -12.45 -41.25
N LYS A 171 -10.11 -11.44 -40.67
CA LYS A 171 -10.63 -10.51 -39.68
C LYS A 171 -11.28 -11.16 -38.46
N LEU A 172 -10.71 -12.26 -37.95
CA LEU A 172 -11.23 -12.95 -36.77
C LEU A 172 -11.42 -11.97 -35.59
N GLN A 173 -12.61 -11.99 -35.00
CA GLN A 173 -12.95 -11.33 -33.76
C GLN A 173 -14.00 -12.13 -33.00
N PRO A 174 -14.03 -12.03 -31.66
CA PRO A 174 -15.14 -12.52 -30.86
C PRO A 174 -16.44 -11.86 -31.32
N LEU A 175 -17.51 -12.65 -31.44
CA LEU A 175 -18.79 -12.16 -31.97
C LEU A 175 -19.69 -11.54 -30.90
N CYS A 176 -19.50 -11.95 -29.65
CA CYS A 176 -20.18 -11.41 -28.46
C CYS A 176 -19.47 -11.88 -27.18
N ALA A 177 -19.82 -11.32 -26.02
CA ALA A 177 -19.28 -11.75 -24.73
C ALA A 177 -19.50 -13.23 -24.36
N LYS A 178 -20.48 -13.92 -24.98
CA LYS A 178 -20.74 -15.36 -24.74
C LYS A 178 -19.90 -16.28 -25.62
N ASP A 179 -19.20 -15.73 -26.59
CA ASP A 179 -18.35 -16.47 -27.50
C ASP A 179 -17.21 -17.14 -26.71
N PRO A 180 -16.97 -18.46 -26.88
CA PRO A 180 -15.90 -19.17 -26.19
C PRO A 180 -14.52 -18.56 -26.37
N ILE A 181 -14.26 -17.89 -27.51
CA ILE A 181 -12.96 -17.26 -27.71
C ILE A 181 -12.85 -15.93 -26.95
N ALA A 182 -13.96 -15.25 -26.60
CA ALA A 182 -13.94 -13.89 -26.04
C ALA A 182 -13.12 -13.76 -24.76
N SER A 183 -13.22 -14.72 -23.83
CA SER A 183 -12.47 -14.68 -22.56
C SER A 183 -10.97 -14.77 -22.77
N ASP A 184 -10.57 -15.61 -23.71
CA ASP A 184 -9.17 -15.94 -23.94
C ASP A 184 -8.54 -14.97 -24.93
N PHE A 185 -9.34 -14.39 -25.84
CA PHE A 185 -8.88 -13.50 -26.90
C PHE A 185 -8.10 -12.31 -26.35
N SER A 186 -8.65 -11.56 -25.39
CA SER A 186 -7.95 -10.44 -24.74
C SER A 186 -6.61 -10.87 -24.13
N LEU A 187 -6.61 -11.98 -23.39
CA LEU A 187 -5.44 -12.47 -22.67
C LEU A 187 -4.33 -12.94 -23.62
N ILE A 188 -4.70 -13.66 -24.67
CA ILE A 188 -3.75 -14.16 -25.67
C ILE A 188 -3.15 -13.00 -26.46
N LEU A 189 -3.98 -12.07 -26.90
CA LEU A 189 -3.51 -10.87 -27.61
C LEU A 189 -2.60 -10.02 -26.72
N ALA A 190 -2.83 -10.00 -25.41
CA ALA A 190 -1.93 -9.34 -24.47
C ALA A 190 -0.53 -9.97 -24.40
N CYS A 191 -0.45 -11.28 -24.60
CA CYS A 191 0.82 -12.02 -24.65
C CYS A 191 1.44 -12.05 -26.06
N GLU A 192 0.74 -11.59 -27.10
CA GLU A 192 1.18 -11.54 -28.49
C GLU A 192 0.82 -10.20 -29.16
N PRO A 193 1.58 -9.13 -28.88
CA PRO A 193 1.27 -7.77 -29.32
C PRO A 193 1.16 -7.60 -30.84
N ALA A 194 1.88 -8.42 -31.61
CA ALA A 194 1.79 -8.41 -33.07
C ALA A 194 0.40 -8.82 -33.56
N LEU A 195 -0.23 -9.79 -32.88
CA LEU A 195 -1.60 -10.21 -33.18
C LEU A 195 -2.61 -9.17 -32.70
N LEU A 196 -2.34 -8.53 -31.56
CA LEU A 196 -3.18 -7.44 -31.06
C LEU A 196 -3.29 -6.30 -32.08
N LEU A 197 -2.18 -5.93 -32.70
CA LEU A 197 -2.15 -4.90 -33.74
C LEU A 197 -3.07 -5.26 -34.93
N LEU A 198 -3.08 -6.54 -35.35
CA LEU A 198 -3.97 -7.02 -36.40
C LEU A 198 -5.43 -6.97 -35.96
N ALA A 199 -5.72 -7.43 -34.74
CA ALA A 199 -7.08 -7.39 -34.18
C ALA A 199 -7.61 -5.95 -34.10
N MET A 200 -6.80 -4.99 -33.63
CA MET A 200 -7.17 -3.58 -33.53
C MET A 200 -7.40 -2.95 -34.90
N LYS A 201 -6.62 -3.31 -35.93
CA LYS A 201 -6.88 -2.88 -37.32
C LYS A 201 -8.24 -3.35 -37.84
N ASN A 202 -8.74 -4.47 -37.31
CA ASN A 202 -10.08 -4.97 -37.62
C ASN A 202 -11.19 -4.32 -36.78
N GLY A 203 -10.86 -3.38 -35.89
CA GLY A 203 -11.81 -2.69 -35.02
C GLY A 203 -11.97 -3.30 -33.63
N TYR A 204 -11.07 -4.20 -33.21
CA TYR A 204 -11.12 -4.77 -31.87
C TYR A 204 -10.82 -3.69 -30.82
N LEU A 205 -11.69 -3.60 -29.82
CA LEU A 205 -11.51 -2.69 -28.70
C LEU A 205 -11.01 -3.48 -27.49
N VAL A 206 -9.79 -3.17 -27.07
CA VAL A 206 -9.21 -3.73 -25.85
C VAL A 206 -9.97 -3.20 -24.65
N ASP A 207 -10.42 -4.10 -23.77
CA ASP A 207 -10.97 -3.71 -22.48
C ASP A 207 -9.87 -3.04 -21.63
N SER A 208 -10.22 -1.88 -21.08
CA SER A 208 -9.42 -1.11 -20.15
C SER A 208 -8.82 -1.94 -19.00
N THR A 209 -9.48 -3.03 -18.58
CA THR A 209 -9.00 -3.94 -17.54
C THR A 209 -7.70 -4.65 -17.92
N TYR A 210 -7.49 -4.96 -19.20
CA TYR A 210 -6.28 -5.64 -19.69
C TYR A 210 -5.21 -4.68 -20.22
N ARG A 211 -5.54 -3.39 -20.36
CA ARG A 211 -4.66 -2.37 -20.95
C ARG A 211 -3.28 -2.33 -20.30
N ASP A 212 -3.23 -2.19 -18.98
CA ASP A 212 -1.96 -2.05 -18.25
C ASP A 212 -1.17 -3.35 -18.25
N PHE A 213 -1.87 -4.49 -18.15
CA PHE A 213 -1.27 -5.81 -18.31
C PHE A 213 -0.58 -5.98 -19.68
N ILE A 214 -1.23 -5.57 -20.78
CA ILE A 214 -0.66 -5.62 -22.13
C ILE A 214 0.64 -4.82 -22.20
N PHE A 215 0.63 -3.56 -21.76
CA PHE A 215 1.83 -2.72 -21.80
C PHE A 215 2.96 -3.30 -20.94
N ARG A 216 2.66 -3.84 -19.76
CA ARG A 216 3.67 -4.54 -18.94
C ARG A 216 4.29 -5.73 -19.68
N GLN A 217 3.47 -6.59 -20.29
CA GLN A 217 3.99 -7.73 -21.05
C GLN A 217 4.87 -7.29 -22.23
N MET A 218 4.49 -6.21 -22.91
CA MET A 218 5.30 -5.63 -23.98
C MET A 218 6.66 -5.14 -23.49
N PHE A 219 6.71 -4.37 -22.40
CA PHE A 219 7.96 -3.88 -21.83
C PHE A 219 8.82 -5.02 -21.24
N LEU A 220 8.20 -6.01 -20.59
CA LEU A 220 8.88 -7.21 -20.09
C LEU A 220 9.51 -8.00 -21.24
N GLY A 221 8.81 -8.13 -22.38
CA GLY A 221 9.32 -8.82 -23.57
C GLY A 221 10.57 -8.18 -24.18
N LEU A 222 10.85 -6.90 -23.90
CA LEU A 222 12.08 -6.24 -24.35
C LEU A 222 13.31 -6.70 -23.58
N LYS A 223 13.15 -7.15 -22.32
CA LYS A 223 14.26 -7.53 -21.44
C LYS A 223 14.98 -8.76 -22.00
N GLY A 224 16.26 -8.60 -22.33
CA GLY A 224 17.12 -9.70 -22.83
C GLY A 224 16.78 -10.22 -24.23
N SER A 225 15.88 -9.57 -24.98
CA SER A 225 15.49 -10.01 -26.32
C SER A 225 16.56 -9.71 -27.38
N LYS A 226 16.52 -10.42 -28.52
CA LYS A 226 17.44 -10.19 -29.65
C LYS A 226 17.13 -8.84 -30.32
N PRO A 227 18.13 -8.12 -30.89
CA PRO A 227 17.92 -6.81 -31.52
C PRO A 227 16.77 -6.73 -32.53
N ALA A 228 16.63 -7.73 -33.41
CA ALA A 228 15.54 -7.78 -34.38
C ALA A 228 14.15 -7.90 -33.72
N VAL A 229 14.05 -8.65 -32.62
CA VAL A 229 12.79 -8.81 -31.85
C VAL A 229 12.46 -7.52 -31.10
N LYS A 230 13.49 -6.82 -30.59
CA LYS A 230 13.35 -5.49 -29.97
C LYS A 230 12.79 -4.49 -30.95
N GLU A 231 13.43 -4.30 -32.10
CA GLU A 231 13.00 -3.34 -33.12
C GLU A 231 11.55 -3.58 -33.55
N MET A 232 11.18 -4.86 -33.74
CA MET A 232 9.80 -5.23 -34.02
C MET A 232 8.84 -4.88 -32.88
N SER A 233 9.21 -5.18 -31.63
CA SER A 233 8.39 -4.88 -30.45
C SER A 233 8.19 -3.38 -30.25
N VAL A 234 9.24 -2.58 -30.46
CA VAL A 234 9.20 -1.11 -30.44
C VAL A 234 8.28 -0.59 -31.53
N ARG A 235 8.41 -1.11 -32.76
CA ARG A 235 7.52 -0.74 -33.87
C ARG A 235 6.07 -1.08 -33.55
N ILE A 236 5.80 -2.26 -33.01
CA ILE A 236 4.44 -2.65 -32.60
C ILE A 236 3.91 -1.70 -31.53
N LEU A 237 4.71 -1.37 -30.51
CA LEU A 237 4.32 -0.47 -29.43
C LEU A 237 4.02 0.94 -29.94
N LEU A 238 4.83 1.45 -30.86
CA LEU A 238 4.60 2.74 -31.53
C LEU A 238 3.31 2.72 -32.36
N GLU A 239 3.07 1.67 -33.14
CA GLU A 239 1.82 1.52 -33.90
C GLU A 239 0.60 1.40 -32.97
N LEU A 240 0.69 0.62 -31.91
CA LEU A 240 -0.37 0.49 -30.89
C LEU A 240 -0.67 1.84 -30.22
N CYS A 241 0.36 2.66 -29.97
CA CYS A 241 0.17 4.02 -29.47
C CYS A 241 -0.46 4.98 -30.49
N ARG A 242 -0.47 4.66 -31.79
CA ARG A 242 -1.24 5.43 -32.80
C ARG A 242 -2.74 5.13 -32.74
N PHE A 243 -3.12 3.94 -32.30
CA PHE A 243 -4.53 3.57 -32.07
C PHE A 243 -5.07 4.11 -30.74
N GLN A 244 -4.42 5.12 -30.13
CA GLN A 244 -4.87 5.71 -28.88
C GLN A 244 -6.28 6.29 -29.00
N ASN A 245 -7.24 5.49 -28.53
CA ASN A 245 -8.61 5.90 -28.29
C ASN A 245 -8.78 6.19 -26.79
N ALA A 246 -10.02 6.43 -26.36
CA ALA A 246 -10.30 6.67 -24.94
C ALA A 246 -9.88 5.49 -24.04
N SER A 247 -9.95 4.24 -24.53
CA SER A 247 -9.76 3.03 -23.73
C SER A 247 -8.35 2.44 -23.72
N PHE A 248 -7.53 2.65 -24.76
CA PHE A 248 -6.21 2.02 -24.90
C PHE A 248 -5.08 3.06 -24.98
N PHE A 249 -4.31 3.20 -23.90
CA PHE A 249 -3.20 4.12 -23.76
C PHE A 249 -2.24 3.65 -22.65
N LEU A 250 -0.97 4.06 -22.71
CA LEU A 250 -0.03 3.75 -21.63
C LEU A 250 -0.39 4.56 -20.39
N SER A 251 -0.59 3.90 -19.24
CA SER A 251 -0.92 4.58 -17.98
C SER A 251 0.33 5.15 -17.30
N ARG A 252 0.13 6.17 -16.44
CA ARG A 252 1.23 6.73 -15.60
C ARG A 252 1.80 5.66 -14.67
N THR A 253 0.98 4.72 -14.19
CA THR A 253 1.40 3.61 -13.33
C THR A 253 2.40 2.70 -14.03
N VAL A 254 2.05 2.17 -15.22
CA VAL A 254 2.96 1.29 -15.96
C VAL A 254 4.23 2.03 -16.38
N ALA A 255 4.11 3.31 -16.77
CA ALA A 255 5.29 4.11 -17.06
C ALA A 255 6.20 4.30 -15.83
N ALA A 256 5.64 4.54 -14.64
CA ALA A 256 6.41 4.61 -13.40
C ALA A 256 7.11 3.29 -13.06
N GLU A 257 6.46 2.14 -13.29
CA GLU A 257 7.10 0.83 -13.16
C GLU A 257 8.31 0.69 -14.09
N VAL A 258 8.15 1.04 -15.37
CA VAL A 258 9.24 1.00 -16.36
C VAL A 258 10.38 1.97 -16.00
N LEU A 259 10.06 3.14 -15.46
CA LEU A 259 11.07 4.07 -14.92
C LEU A 259 11.84 3.44 -13.75
N MET A 260 11.16 2.81 -12.80
CA MET A 260 11.82 2.13 -11.67
C MET A 260 12.60 0.88 -12.08
N ASP A 261 12.29 0.29 -13.24
CA ASP A 261 13.02 -0.84 -13.82
C ASP A 261 14.13 -0.41 -14.80
N CYS A 262 14.43 0.89 -14.94
CA CYS A 262 15.34 1.38 -15.99
C CYS A 262 16.75 0.77 -15.96
N VAL A 263 17.26 0.34 -14.81
CA VAL A 263 18.55 -0.35 -14.69
C VAL A 263 18.43 -1.81 -15.11
N SER A 264 17.34 -2.49 -14.72
CA SER A 264 17.15 -3.91 -15.02
C SER A 264 16.64 -4.15 -16.45
N ASN A 265 16.03 -3.14 -17.07
CA ASN A 265 15.44 -3.17 -18.40
C ASN A 265 15.66 -1.84 -19.15
N ALA A 266 16.93 -1.53 -19.45
CA ALA A 266 17.33 -0.29 -20.12
C ALA A 266 16.61 -0.06 -21.46
N GLU A 267 16.25 -1.13 -22.16
CA GLU A 267 15.55 -1.06 -23.45
C GLU A 267 14.12 -0.55 -23.30
N ALA A 268 13.36 -1.09 -22.35
CA ALA A 268 12.01 -0.60 -22.05
C ALA A 268 12.03 0.88 -21.66
N TYR A 269 13.04 1.28 -20.90
CA TYR A 269 13.24 2.67 -20.52
C TYR A 269 13.55 3.58 -21.72
N ILE A 270 14.47 3.19 -22.61
CA ILE A 270 14.77 3.95 -23.85
C ILE A 270 13.51 4.14 -24.69
N VAL A 271 12.71 3.09 -24.83
CA VAL A 271 11.46 3.10 -25.60
C VAL A 271 10.42 4.02 -24.97
N LEU A 272 10.27 3.97 -23.64
CA LEU A 272 9.39 4.90 -22.91
C LEU A 272 9.83 6.36 -23.12
N CYS A 273 11.12 6.64 -23.03
CA CYS A 273 11.67 7.98 -23.28
C CYS A 273 11.47 8.44 -24.74
N ALA A 274 11.55 7.53 -25.71
CA ALA A 274 11.23 7.84 -27.11
C ALA A 274 9.75 8.20 -27.28
N LEU A 275 8.83 7.42 -26.68
CA LEU A 275 7.40 7.73 -26.67
C LEU A 275 7.07 9.10 -26.07
N GLY A 276 7.73 9.44 -24.96
CA GLY A 276 7.60 10.74 -24.31
C GLY A 276 8.04 11.88 -25.23
N ARG A 277 9.24 11.76 -25.84
CA ARG A 277 9.78 12.77 -26.77
C ARG A 277 8.94 12.96 -28.04
N GLU A 278 8.31 11.89 -28.53
CA GLU A 278 7.41 11.95 -29.69
C GLU A 278 6.00 12.48 -29.35
N GLY A 279 5.71 12.81 -28.08
CA GLY A 279 4.39 13.25 -27.66
C GLY A 279 3.31 12.17 -27.79
N ARG A 280 3.71 10.89 -27.71
CA ARG A 280 2.80 9.73 -27.82
C ARG A 280 2.17 9.35 -26.48
N LEU A 281 2.52 10.01 -25.38
CA LEU A 281 1.95 9.72 -24.07
C LEU A 281 0.81 10.71 -23.76
N LYS A 282 -0.23 10.25 -23.04
CA LYS A 282 -1.33 11.12 -22.58
C LYS A 282 -0.94 12.00 -21.38
N PHE A 283 0.31 11.93 -20.95
CA PHE A 283 0.87 12.68 -19.82
C PHE A 283 2.31 13.06 -20.16
N ASP A 284 2.83 14.08 -19.47
CA ASP A 284 4.24 14.46 -19.59
C ASP A 284 5.14 13.50 -18.80
N LEU A 285 6.07 12.85 -19.49
CA LEU A 285 6.98 11.87 -18.89
C LEU A 285 7.98 12.54 -17.93
N LEU A 286 8.40 13.78 -18.22
CA LEU A 286 9.34 14.50 -17.37
C LEU A 286 8.71 14.84 -16.02
N THR A 287 7.47 15.35 -16.03
CA THR A 287 6.67 15.57 -14.83
C THR A 287 6.50 14.27 -14.04
N LEU A 288 6.16 13.16 -14.70
CA LEU A 288 6.05 11.86 -14.03
C LEU A 288 7.37 11.42 -13.38
N ALA A 289 8.50 11.58 -14.05
CA ALA A 289 9.81 11.21 -13.52
C ALA A 289 10.18 12.04 -12.28
N VAL A 290 9.93 13.35 -12.31
CA VAL A 290 10.13 14.24 -11.16
C VAL A 290 9.20 13.87 -10.01
N ASP A 291 7.90 13.72 -10.26
CA ASP A 291 6.91 13.32 -9.25
C ASP A 291 7.32 11.99 -8.60
N LEU A 292 7.77 11.03 -9.41
CA LEU A 292 8.23 9.72 -8.95
C LEU A 292 9.45 9.85 -8.04
N ILE A 293 10.47 10.63 -8.40
CA ILE A 293 11.63 10.87 -7.52
C ILE A 293 11.17 11.51 -6.20
N LYS A 294 10.28 12.51 -6.25
CA LYS A 294 9.75 13.20 -5.07
C LYS A 294 9.02 12.27 -4.11
N THR A 295 8.34 11.24 -4.62
CA THR A 295 7.71 10.23 -3.74
C THR A 295 8.72 9.55 -2.81
N PHE A 296 10.00 9.48 -3.18
CA PHE A 296 11.04 8.88 -2.35
C PHE A 296 11.50 9.75 -1.18
N ALA A 297 11.15 11.04 -1.13
CA ALA A 297 11.54 11.94 -0.04
C ALA A 297 11.05 11.45 1.33
N THR A 298 9.90 10.76 1.34
CA THR A 298 9.26 10.28 2.57
C THR A 298 9.19 8.75 2.65
N THR A 299 9.84 8.01 1.74
CA THR A 299 9.75 6.54 1.72
C THR A 299 11.10 5.88 1.95
N ARG A 300 11.07 4.82 2.77
CA ARG A 300 12.27 4.06 3.12
C ARG A 300 12.94 3.36 1.93
N SER A 301 12.18 3.10 0.86
CA SER A 301 12.69 2.51 -0.38
C SER A 301 13.86 3.29 -0.99
N VAL A 302 14.06 4.56 -0.62
CA VAL A 302 15.21 5.37 -1.07
C VAL A 302 16.57 4.77 -0.69
N THR A 303 16.65 3.93 0.35
CA THR A 303 17.89 3.26 0.77
C THR A 303 18.11 1.89 0.12
N ASP A 304 17.14 1.37 -0.64
CA ASP A 304 17.31 0.10 -1.34
C ASP A 304 18.33 0.27 -2.49
N PRO A 305 19.39 -0.55 -2.57
CA PRO A 305 20.42 -0.39 -3.60
C PRO A 305 19.90 -0.51 -5.03
N GLY A 306 18.89 -1.35 -5.26
CA GLY A 306 18.28 -1.54 -6.59
C GLY A 306 17.52 -0.30 -7.02
N LEU A 307 16.65 0.23 -6.16
CA LEU A 307 15.90 1.45 -6.42
C LEU A 307 16.80 2.68 -6.48
N ALA A 308 17.81 2.77 -5.62
CA ALA A 308 18.81 3.82 -5.65
C ALA A 308 19.46 3.92 -7.04
N ALA A 309 19.86 2.79 -7.63
CA ALA A 309 20.43 2.79 -8.98
C ALA A 309 19.44 3.32 -10.03
N SER A 310 18.16 2.96 -9.92
CA SER A 310 17.11 3.46 -10.82
C SER A 310 16.84 4.96 -10.64
N VAL A 311 16.74 5.46 -9.41
CA VAL A 311 16.57 6.90 -9.13
C VAL A 311 17.73 7.70 -9.71
N LEU A 312 18.97 7.23 -9.54
CA LEU A 312 20.17 7.88 -10.09
C LEU A 312 20.21 7.86 -11.63
N ARG A 313 19.68 6.79 -12.24
CA ARG A 313 19.56 6.69 -13.70
C ARG A 313 18.51 7.67 -14.22
N ILE A 314 17.33 7.73 -13.61
CA ILE A 314 16.27 8.69 -13.98
C ILE A 314 16.79 10.12 -13.82
N PHE A 315 17.41 10.42 -12.68
CA PHE A 315 18.02 11.72 -12.41
C PHE A 315 19.05 12.10 -13.48
N SER A 316 19.89 11.16 -13.90
CA SER A 316 20.89 11.38 -14.95
C SER A 316 20.31 11.86 -16.29
N ASP A 317 19.03 11.60 -16.56
CA ASP A 317 18.35 11.97 -17.81
C ASP A 317 17.42 13.19 -17.67
N LEU A 318 17.28 13.78 -16.48
CA LEU A 318 16.49 15.00 -16.26
C LEU A 318 17.12 16.25 -16.92
N PRO A 319 16.32 17.19 -17.45
CA PRO A 319 16.85 18.47 -17.91
C PRO A 319 17.38 19.32 -16.75
N ASP A 320 18.38 20.17 -17.01
CA ASP A 320 19.06 21.00 -16.00
C ASP A 320 18.10 21.91 -15.20
N THR A 321 16.99 22.30 -15.80
CA THR A 321 15.93 23.10 -15.14
C THR A 321 15.22 22.35 -14.01
N LEU A 322 15.16 21.02 -14.07
CA LEU A 322 14.45 20.17 -13.09
C LEU A 322 15.40 19.51 -12.09
N VAL A 323 16.68 19.40 -12.44
CA VAL A 323 17.73 18.86 -11.57
C VAL A 323 17.90 19.68 -10.29
N ASN A 324 17.58 20.97 -10.33
CA ASN A 324 17.65 21.87 -9.18
C ASN A 324 16.37 21.98 -8.34
N ASP A 325 15.37 21.13 -8.59
CA ASP A 325 14.19 21.04 -7.74
C ASP A 325 14.59 20.60 -6.30
N PRO A 326 14.18 21.34 -5.24
CA PRO A 326 14.65 21.07 -3.87
C PRO A 326 14.36 19.66 -3.36
N GLU A 327 13.21 19.08 -3.70
CA GLU A 327 12.83 17.74 -3.26
C GLU A 327 13.59 16.66 -4.04
N VAL A 328 13.79 16.86 -5.35
CA VAL A 328 14.63 15.98 -6.18
C VAL A 328 16.07 15.96 -5.66
N ARG A 329 16.63 17.13 -5.34
CA ARG A 329 17.97 17.27 -4.75
C ARG A 329 18.06 16.56 -3.40
N HIS A 330 17.07 16.75 -2.53
CA HIS A 330 17.02 16.07 -1.23
C HIS A 330 17.06 14.56 -1.39
N VAL A 331 16.20 13.99 -2.25
CA VAL A 331 16.18 12.54 -2.53
C VAL A 331 17.52 12.07 -3.08
N LEU A 332 18.08 12.80 -4.04
CA LEU A 332 19.38 12.49 -4.61
C LEU A 332 20.47 12.41 -3.54
N PHE A 333 20.54 13.42 -2.67
CA PHE A 333 21.53 13.45 -1.61
C PHE A 333 21.33 12.31 -0.61
N VAL A 334 20.09 12.00 -0.22
CA VAL A 334 19.78 10.85 0.64
C VAL A 334 20.22 9.54 -0.03
N VAL A 335 19.94 9.34 -1.32
CA VAL A 335 20.39 8.16 -2.08
C VAL A 335 21.91 8.05 -2.09
N VAL A 336 22.63 9.13 -2.41
CA VAL A 336 24.10 9.11 -2.49
C VAL A 336 24.72 8.88 -1.12
N PHE A 337 24.29 9.59 -0.07
CA PHE A 337 24.89 9.45 1.26
C PHE A 337 24.48 8.16 1.98
N SER A 338 23.30 7.60 1.71
CA SER A 338 22.93 6.28 2.25
C SER A 338 23.75 5.14 1.61
N SER A 339 23.96 5.20 0.29
CA SER A 339 24.69 4.18 -0.47
C SER A 339 26.22 4.27 -0.38
N THR A 340 26.78 5.40 0.09
CA THR A 340 28.24 5.60 0.18
C THR A 340 28.74 5.59 1.62
N ALA A 341 29.89 4.95 1.83
CA ALA A 341 30.48 4.83 3.18
C ALA A 341 31.40 6.00 3.55
N SER A 342 31.90 6.77 2.58
CA SER A 342 32.90 7.83 2.79
C SER A 342 32.58 9.08 1.98
N ALA A 343 33.11 10.22 2.42
CA ALA A 343 32.98 11.49 1.71
C ALA A 343 33.56 11.40 0.29
N THR A 344 34.70 10.72 0.11
CA THR A 344 35.35 10.55 -1.19
C THR A 344 34.48 9.75 -2.15
N ALA A 345 33.82 8.70 -1.68
CA ALA A 345 32.90 7.91 -2.48
C ALA A 345 31.65 8.72 -2.86
N ALA A 346 31.09 9.49 -1.93
CA ALA A 346 29.99 10.42 -2.22
C ALA A 346 30.38 11.43 -3.30
N ARG A 347 31.57 12.04 -3.20
CA ARG A 347 32.09 12.98 -4.21
C ARG A 347 32.27 12.32 -5.57
N ALA A 348 32.87 11.13 -5.63
CA ALA A 348 33.02 10.39 -6.88
C ALA A 348 31.65 10.17 -7.52
N ARG A 349 30.65 9.79 -6.73
CA ARG A 349 29.28 9.57 -7.23
C ARG A 349 28.62 10.86 -7.73
N PHE A 350 28.80 11.98 -7.05
CA PHE A 350 28.32 13.27 -7.54
C PHE A 350 28.98 13.70 -8.85
N ILE A 351 30.28 13.45 -9.01
CA ILE A 351 31.00 13.73 -10.27
C ILE A 351 30.45 12.87 -11.41
N GLU A 352 30.20 11.57 -11.17
CA GLU A 352 29.59 10.67 -12.16
C GLU A 352 28.22 11.14 -12.65
N LEU A 353 27.45 11.82 -11.79
CA LEU A 353 26.14 12.38 -12.11
C LEU A 353 26.21 13.76 -12.81
N GLY A 354 27.41 14.28 -13.05
CA GLY A 354 27.64 15.59 -13.64
C GLY A 354 27.48 16.76 -12.66
N CYS A 355 27.49 16.49 -11.36
CA CYS A 355 27.33 17.49 -10.30
C CYS A 355 28.70 18.11 -9.93
N THR A 356 29.41 18.63 -10.93
CA THR A 356 30.76 19.21 -10.77
C THR A 356 30.75 20.61 -10.13
N GLY A 357 29.61 21.30 -10.15
CA GLY A 357 29.42 22.62 -9.54
C GLY A 357 29.23 22.62 -8.03
N LEU A 358 29.41 21.48 -7.35
CA LEU A 358 29.25 21.39 -5.90
C LEU A 358 30.43 22.00 -5.11
N GLU A 359 31.52 22.39 -5.79
CA GLU A 359 32.67 23.03 -5.18
C GLU A 359 32.56 24.56 -5.28
N THR A 360 32.62 25.27 -4.14
CA THR A 360 32.38 26.72 -4.04
C THR A 360 33.45 27.61 -4.68
N ASN A 361 34.58 27.04 -5.14
CA ASN A 361 35.78 27.81 -5.49
C ASN A 361 36.56 27.30 -6.71
N THR A 362 36.05 26.33 -7.46
CA THR A 362 36.68 26.00 -8.74
C THR A 362 36.31 27.09 -9.76
N PRO A 363 37.29 27.76 -10.40
CA PRO A 363 36.99 28.71 -11.46
C PRO A 363 36.17 27.97 -12.51
N VAL A 364 34.97 28.48 -12.77
CA VAL A 364 33.96 27.92 -13.68
C VAL A 364 34.66 27.48 -14.95
N SER A 365 34.99 26.19 -15.02
CA SER A 365 35.83 25.65 -16.08
C SER A 365 34.94 25.39 -17.29
N THR A 366 34.37 26.45 -17.89
CA THR A 366 33.65 26.53 -19.18
C THR A 366 32.53 25.51 -19.48
N GLY A 367 32.37 24.45 -18.71
CA GLY A 367 31.26 23.51 -18.75
C GLY A 367 30.23 23.93 -17.72
N ALA A 368 29.00 24.18 -18.16
CA ALA A 368 27.90 24.50 -17.28
C ALA A 368 27.70 23.35 -16.27
N ALA A 369 27.88 23.65 -14.98
CA ALA A 369 27.58 22.68 -13.94
C ALA A 369 26.07 22.38 -13.96
N ARG A 370 25.73 21.10 -13.92
CA ARG A 370 24.33 20.64 -14.00
C ARG A 370 23.51 20.95 -12.74
N MET A 371 24.18 20.95 -11.58
CA MET A 371 23.59 21.26 -10.27
C MET A 371 24.21 22.51 -9.65
N GLU A 372 23.38 23.30 -8.98
CA GLU A 372 23.84 24.36 -8.08
C GLU A 372 24.68 23.79 -6.92
N PRO A 373 25.63 24.58 -6.37
CA PRO A 373 26.38 24.19 -5.18
C PRO A 373 25.49 23.67 -4.04
N ILE A 374 25.97 22.67 -3.29
CA ILE A 374 25.25 22.18 -2.11
C ILE A 374 25.20 23.30 -1.09
N ARG A 375 24.02 23.56 -0.54
CA ARG A 375 23.84 24.55 0.54
C ARG A 375 23.85 23.86 1.91
N PRO A 376 24.29 24.54 2.98
CA PRO A 376 24.29 23.96 4.32
C PRO A 376 22.91 23.44 4.75
N GLU A 377 21.84 24.15 4.39
CA GLU A 377 20.46 23.80 4.75
C GLU A 377 20.03 22.46 4.14
N GLU A 378 20.53 22.12 2.94
CA GLU A 378 20.23 20.85 2.28
C GLU A 378 20.88 19.67 3.00
N LEU A 379 22.12 19.84 3.49
CA LEU A 379 22.79 18.82 4.29
C LEU A 379 22.12 18.65 5.67
N VAL A 380 21.55 19.72 6.23
CA VAL A 380 20.72 19.63 7.43
C VAL A 380 19.49 18.77 7.16
N GLU A 381 18.79 18.95 6.05
CA GLU A 381 17.64 18.11 5.69
C GLU A 381 18.06 16.64 5.46
N VAL A 382 19.19 16.40 4.79
CA VAL A 382 19.72 15.05 4.58
C VAL A 382 20.06 14.37 5.90
N LEU A 383 20.72 15.08 6.83
CA LEU A 383 21.00 14.58 8.17
C LEU A 383 19.73 14.39 8.98
N ALA A 384 18.69 15.20 8.77
CA ALA A 384 17.38 15.02 9.40
C ALA A 384 16.56 13.88 8.76
N SER A 385 16.85 13.45 7.53
CA SER A 385 16.11 12.38 6.86
C SER A 385 16.11 11.08 7.68
N PRO A 386 14.96 10.46 7.99
CA PRO A 386 14.87 9.28 8.88
C PRO A 386 15.65 8.06 8.37
N PHE A 387 16.06 8.10 7.10
CA PHE A 387 16.77 7.02 6.42
C PHE A 387 18.30 7.12 6.57
N ILE A 388 18.80 8.18 7.19
CA ILE A 388 20.23 8.40 7.46
C ILE A 388 20.49 8.33 8.97
N SER A 389 21.02 7.23 9.50
CA SER A 389 21.37 7.12 10.94
C SER A 389 22.87 7.24 11.21
N SER A 390 23.70 6.56 10.43
CA SER A 390 25.13 6.34 10.73
C SER A 390 26.11 7.11 9.84
N ARG A 391 25.63 8.07 9.04
CA ARG A 391 26.44 8.78 8.01
C ARG A 391 26.88 10.19 8.40
N LEU A 392 26.78 10.54 9.68
CA LEU A 392 27.17 11.86 10.19
C LEU A 392 28.61 12.23 9.81
N CYS A 393 29.57 11.34 10.06
CA CYS A 393 30.98 11.60 9.82
C CYS A 393 31.29 11.76 8.32
N SER A 394 30.66 10.98 7.45
CA SER A 394 30.89 11.08 6.00
C SER A 394 30.29 12.35 5.41
N ILE A 395 29.09 12.77 5.87
CA ILE A 395 28.46 14.02 5.44
C ILE A 395 29.25 15.23 5.95
N GLY A 396 29.68 15.22 7.22
CA GLY A 396 30.52 16.28 7.79
C GLY A 396 31.87 16.40 7.08
N ALA A 397 32.54 15.28 6.80
CA ALA A 397 33.79 15.27 6.05
C ALA A 397 33.59 15.74 4.59
N TYR A 398 32.44 15.43 3.97
CA TYR A 398 32.10 15.94 2.65
C TYR A 398 31.93 17.46 2.67
N ALA A 399 31.20 17.99 3.64
CA ALA A 399 30.99 19.43 3.83
C ALA A 399 32.33 20.18 3.98
N TYR A 400 33.26 19.61 4.75
CA TYR A 400 34.60 20.19 4.96
C TYR A 400 35.51 20.08 3.74
N LEU A 401 35.70 18.87 3.20
CA LEU A 401 36.72 18.60 2.17
C LEU A 401 36.29 19.03 0.77
N TYR A 402 35.00 18.90 0.44
CA TYR A 402 34.52 19.05 -0.94
C TYR A 402 33.59 20.25 -1.12
N ALA A 403 32.61 20.44 -0.24
CA ALA A 403 31.79 21.67 -0.27
C ALA A 403 32.57 22.90 0.25
N ARG A 404 33.69 22.68 0.94
CA ARG A 404 34.58 23.71 1.52
C ARG A 404 33.85 24.69 2.43
N PHE A 405 32.88 24.19 3.21
CA PHE A 405 32.23 25.01 4.22
C PHE A 405 33.22 25.35 5.33
N GLU A 406 33.14 26.59 5.82
CA GLU A 406 33.95 27.01 6.96
C GLU A 406 33.60 26.18 8.20
N PRO A 407 34.55 25.92 9.11
CA PRO A 407 34.30 25.13 10.32
C PRO A 407 33.14 25.66 11.17
N GLN A 408 32.95 26.99 11.22
CA GLN A 408 31.82 27.63 11.91
C GLN A 408 30.48 27.29 11.26
N THR A 409 30.44 27.29 9.92
CA THR A 409 29.25 26.91 9.14
C THR A 409 28.91 25.43 9.35
N ILE A 410 29.91 24.55 9.37
CA ILE A 410 29.72 23.13 9.66
C ILE A 410 29.18 22.93 11.08
N SER A 411 29.73 23.65 12.07
CA SER A 411 29.22 23.60 13.45
C SER A 411 27.77 24.06 13.52
N ALA A 412 27.41 25.18 12.87
CA ALA A 412 26.04 25.69 12.84
C ALA A 412 25.07 24.70 12.15
N MET A 413 25.51 24.12 11.03
CA MET A 413 24.78 23.06 10.31
C MET A 413 24.51 21.86 11.21
N LEU A 414 25.53 21.35 11.91
CA LEU A 414 25.40 20.22 12.83
C LEU A 414 24.50 20.54 14.04
N GLN A 415 24.54 21.79 14.55
CA GLN A 415 23.61 22.25 15.59
C GLN A 415 22.17 22.19 15.10
N GLN A 416 21.89 22.76 13.92
CA GLN A 416 20.56 22.76 13.34
C GLN A 416 20.07 21.33 13.04
N ALA A 417 20.94 20.45 12.53
CA ALA A 417 20.64 19.05 12.31
C ALA A 417 20.32 18.32 13.62
N ALA A 418 21.09 18.55 14.69
CA ALA A 418 20.83 17.97 16.00
C ALA A 418 19.44 18.37 16.53
N VAL A 419 19.07 19.66 16.43
CA VAL A 419 17.74 20.15 16.84
C VAL A 419 16.63 19.47 16.04
N LYS A 420 16.77 19.34 14.71
CA LYS A 420 15.77 18.64 13.89
C LYS A 420 15.69 17.15 14.20
N CYS A 421 16.83 16.51 14.47
CA CYS A 421 16.91 15.10 14.84
C CYS A 421 16.23 14.79 16.17
N LEU A 422 16.19 15.72 17.14
CA LEU A 422 15.38 15.58 18.35
C LEU A 422 13.88 15.45 18.05
N GLY A 423 13.45 15.98 16.91
CA GLY A 423 12.09 15.85 16.40
C GLY A 423 11.72 14.44 15.92
N LEU A 424 12.67 13.51 15.81
CA LEU A 424 12.52 12.21 15.16
C LEU A 424 12.96 11.07 16.09
N SER A 425 12.16 10.02 16.16
CA SER A 425 12.41 8.88 17.06
C SER A 425 13.58 7.98 16.63
N CYS A 426 13.96 7.97 15.36
CA CYS A 426 15.00 7.08 14.80
C CYS A 426 16.44 7.61 14.88
N LYS A 427 16.66 8.77 15.53
CA LYS A 427 17.92 9.52 15.45
C LYS A 427 18.85 9.37 16.66
N GLY A 428 18.59 8.42 17.54
CA GLY A 428 19.41 8.20 18.75
C GLY A 428 20.88 7.96 18.40
N GLU A 429 21.18 7.05 17.47
CA GLU A 429 22.54 6.73 17.03
C GLU A 429 23.30 7.96 16.50
N MET A 430 22.63 8.81 15.71
CA MET A 430 23.24 10.02 15.15
C MET A 430 23.60 11.04 16.23
N LEU A 431 22.67 11.26 17.17
CA LEU A 431 22.89 12.18 18.29
C LEU A 431 23.94 11.63 19.26
N GLU A 432 24.03 10.31 19.40
CA GLU A 432 25.10 9.66 20.15
C GLU A 432 26.47 9.93 19.55
N MET A 433 26.61 9.78 18.23
CA MET A 433 27.87 10.09 17.54
C MET A 433 28.26 11.57 17.70
N LEU A 434 27.29 12.49 17.63
CA LEU A 434 27.52 13.92 17.90
C LEU A 434 28.00 14.13 19.34
N ALA A 435 27.31 13.56 20.33
CA ALA A 435 27.65 13.71 21.75
C ALA A 435 29.02 13.10 22.09
N ARG A 436 29.41 12.01 21.42
CA ARG A 436 30.73 11.38 21.57
C ARG A 436 31.85 12.21 20.91
N SER A 437 31.55 12.98 19.87
CA SER A 437 32.55 13.77 19.14
C SER A 437 33.10 14.95 19.96
N ALA A 438 32.28 15.60 20.78
CA ALA A 438 32.72 16.61 21.74
C ALA A 438 31.74 16.71 22.93
N PRO A 439 32.24 16.82 24.19
CA PRO A 439 31.38 16.94 25.37
C PRO A 439 30.43 18.15 25.35
N SER A 440 30.80 19.23 24.65
CA SER A 440 29.95 20.42 24.46
C SER A 440 28.65 20.11 23.74
N TRP A 441 28.63 19.12 22.84
CA TRP A 441 27.42 18.69 22.12
C TRP A 441 26.40 18.04 23.05
N ARG A 442 26.85 17.21 23.98
CA ARG A 442 25.95 16.60 24.97
C ARG A 442 25.25 17.66 25.81
N LYS A 443 25.98 18.69 26.25
CA LYS A 443 25.39 19.83 26.97
C LYS A 443 24.44 20.63 26.08
N PHE A 444 24.84 20.95 24.84
CA PHE A 444 24.00 21.68 23.89
C PHE A 444 22.68 20.94 23.60
N ILE A 445 22.73 19.63 23.36
CA ILE A 445 21.54 18.81 23.08
C ILE A 445 20.63 18.77 24.31
N ALA A 446 21.18 18.61 25.52
CA ALA A 446 20.42 18.68 26.76
C ALA A 446 19.71 20.04 26.93
N ASP A 447 20.46 21.14 26.79
CA ASP A 447 19.92 22.50 26.89
C ASP A 447 18.79 22.73 25.88
N GLU A 448 18.97 22.26 24.64
CA GLU A 448 17.95 22.42 23.60
C GLU A 448 16.72 21.54 23.83
N LEU A 449 16.91 20.29 24.28
CA LEU A 449 15.82 19.39 24.64
C LEU A 449 14.98 19.96 25.79
N LEU A 450 15.62 20.59 26.78
CA LEU A 450 14.93 21.23 27.91
C LEU A 450 14.25 22.56 27.56
N LYS A 451 14.66 23.24 26.47
CA LYS A 451 13.95 24.44 25.95
C LYS A 451 12.64 24.09 25.25
N GLN A 452 12.51 22.87 24.74
CA GLN A 452 11.30 22.46 24.03
C GLN A 452 10.13 22.41 25.00
N PRO A 453 8.93 22.84 24.56
CA PRO A 453 7.77 22.87 25.44
C PRO A 453 7.46 21.44 25.90
N ARG A 454 7.31 21.27 27.21
CA ARG A 454 6.80 20.01 27.75
C ARG A 454 5.38 19.78 27.25
N VAL A 455 4.97 18.51 27.21
CA VAL A 455 3.60 18.19 26.80
C VAL A 455 2.65 18.71 27.88
N ASP A 456 2.04 19.85 27.59
CA ASP A 456 1.00 20.45 28.43
C ASP A 456 -0.32 19.75 28.14
N LEU A 457 -0.92 19.17 29.18
CA LEU A 457 -2.18 18.43 29.10
C LEU A 457 -3.35 19.32 28.65
N ASP A 458 -3.28 20.62 28.94
CA ASP A 458 -4.32 21.58 28.59
C ASP A 458 -4.15 22.13 27.16
N ALA A 459 -2.95 22.02 26.60
CA ALA A 459 -2.68 22.34 25.19
C ALA A 459 -3.10 21.22 24.23
N ILE A 460 -3.31 19.99 24.72
CA ILE A 460 -3.80 18.88 23.90
C ILE A 460 -5.27 19.16 23.53
N PRO A 461 -5.60 19.26 22.22
CA PRO A 461 -6.97 19.53 21.79
C PRO A 461 -7.89 18.37 22.22
N SER A 462 -9.18 18.65 22.41
CA SER A 462 -10.16 17.63 22.75
C SER A 462 -10.86 17.06 21.51
N GLY A 463 -11.43 15.85 21.62
CA GLY A 463 -12.21 15.23 20.55
C GLY A 463 -11.34 14.63 19.43
N GLU A 464 -11.79 14.74 18.17
CA GLU A 464 -11.09 14.15 17.01
C GLU A 464 -9.74 14.83 16.72
N ALA A 465 -9.62 16.13 17.03
CA ALA A 465 -8.36 16.86 16.91
C ALA A 465 -7.27 16.29 17.84
N ALA A 466 -7.67 15.71 18.99
CA ALA A 466 -6.75 15.03 19.91
C ALA A 466 -6.04 13.85 19.24
N ALA A 467 -6.75 13.08 18.42
CA ALA A 467 -6.18 11.92 17.73
C ALA A 467 -5.14 12.32 16.66
N LYS A 468 -5.24 13.54 16.12
CA LYS A 468 -4.30 14.13 15.17
C LYS A 468 -3.15 14.90 15.83
N PHE A 469 -3.15 15.03 17.16
CA PHE A 469 -2.08 15.74 17.87
C PHE A 469 -0.76 14.97 17.75
N VAL A 470 0.30 15.70 17.39
CA VAL A 470 1.67 15.20 17.27
C VAL A 470 2.57 16.12 18.09
N ALA A 471 3.22 15.56 19.10
CA ALA A 471 4.20 16.27 19.90
C ALA A 471 5.49 16.54 19.09
N PRO A 472 6.21 17.64 19.34
CA PRO A 472 7.31 18.07 18.49
C PRO A 472 8.52 17.11 18.49
N LEU A 473 8.81 16.44 19.61
CA LEU A 473 9.95 15.54 19.79
C LEU A 473 9.60 14.07 19.59
N ALA A 474 10.59 13.25 19.25
CA ALA A 474 10.44 11.79 19.12
C ALA A 474 9.27 11.37 18.21
N ARG A 475 9.02 12.09 17.11
CA ARG A 475 7.95 11.71 16.17
C ARG A 475 8.27 10.38 15.52
N SER A 476 7.24 9.55 15.32
CA SER A 476 7.39 8.34 14.52
C SER A 476 7.55 8.72 13.05
N ASP A 477 8.56 8.17 12.39
CA ASP A 477 8.79 8.41 10.96
C ASP A 477 7.65 7.88 10.06
N TYR A 478 6.81 7.00 10.60
CA TYR A 478 5.64 6.44 9.93
C TYR A 478 4.38 7.30 10.12
N GLY A 479 4.54 8.55 10.57
CA GLY A 479 3.44 9.49 10.74
C GLY A 479 2.52 9.43 9.53
N SER A 480 1.25 9.10 9.78
CA SER A 480 0.17 9.05 8.80
C SER A 480 0.40 10.14 7.76
N PRO A 481 0.59 9.81 6.46
CA PRO A 481 0.71 10.83 5.42
C PRO A 481 -0.47 11.76 5.66
N SER A 482 -0.17 13.03 5.94
CA SER A 482 -1.15 14.00 6.39
C SER A 482 -2.37 13.88 5.49
N THR A 483 -3.50 13.45 6.05
CA THR A 483 -4.77 13.34 5.33
C THR A 483 -5.24 14.69 4.79
N ASP A 484 -4.58 15.79 5.19
CA ASP A 484 -4.77 17.14 4.68
C ASP A 484 -3.97 17.47 3.40
N LYS A 485 -3.27 16.52 2.78
CA LYS A 485 -2.90 16.63 1.35
C LYS A 485 -4.00 16.04 0.46
N ASP A 486 -5.23 16.48 0.69
CA ASP A 486 -6.18 16.62 -0.41
C ASP A 486 -5.58 17.65 -1.39
N ASP A 487 -5.68 17.37 -2.69
CA ASP A 487 -5.16 18.15 -3.82
C ASP A 487 -3.65 18.06 -4.12
N ARG A 488 -3.30 17.17 -5.06
CA ARG A 488 -2.72 17.55 -6.39
C ARG A 488 -2.04 16.41 -7.14
N SER A 489 -1.83 15.25 -6.53
CA SER A 489 -1.30 14.10 -7.26
C SER A 489 -2.43 13.19 -7.73
N GLU A 490 -2.85 13.34 -8.99
CA GLU A 490 -3.74 12.37 -9.68
C GLU A 490 -3.21 10.92 -9.64
N LEU A 491 -1.97 10.72 -9.17
CA LEU A 491 -1.31 9.42 -9.05
C LEU A 491 -1.61 8.67 -7.75
N GLY A 492 -2.18 9.31 -6.72
CA GLY A 492 -2.16 8.78 -5.36
C GLY A 492 -0.72 8.57 -4.83
N THR A 493 -0.58 7.90 -3.69
CA THR A 493 0.73 7.58 -3.10
C THR A 493 1.38 6.43 -3.87
N ILE A 494 1.97 6.70 -5.03
CA ILE A 494 2.78 5.71 -5.75
C ILE A 494 4.01 5.38 -4.92
N THR A 495 3.98 4.21 -4.29
CA THR A 495 5.10 3.58 -3.61
C THR A 495 5.50 2.32 -4.37
N GLN A 496 6.70 1.79 -4.14
CA GLN A 496 7.06 0.45 -4.63
C GLN A 496 6.00 -0.58 -4.23
N MET A 497 5.40 -0.46 -3.04
CA MET A 497 4.31 -1.34 -2.59
C MET A 497 3.06 -1.22 -3.45
N THR A 498 2.63 -0.02 -3.84
CA THR A 498 1.44 0.15 -4.70
C THR A 498 1.71 -0.28 -6.14
N LEU A 499 2.92 -0.04 -6.66
CA LEU A 499 3.35 -0.54 -7.97
C LEU A 499 3.38 -2.07 -7.98
N SER A 500 3.97 -2.67 -6.95
CA SER A 500 4.03 -4.13 -6.80
C SER A 500 2.65 -4.74 -6.54
N ALA A 501 1.78 -4.07 -5.78
CA ALA A 501 0.41 -4.51 -5.53
C ALA A 501 -0.43 -4.44 -6.80
N SER A 502 -0.26 -3.40 -7.63
CA SER A 502 -0.88 -3.35 -8.97
C SER A 502 -0.41 -4.52 -9.82
N ALA A 503 0.90 -4.73 -9.93
CA ALA A 503 1.45 -5.87 -10.68
C ALA A 503 0.96 -7.23 -10.13
N ALA A 504 0.83 -7.37 -8.81
CA ALA A 504 0.29 -8.58 -8.19
C ALA A 504 -1.21 -8.78 -8.46
N LEU A 505 -2.01 -7.71 -8.43
CA LEU A 505 -3.43 -7.74 -8.79
C LEU A 505 -3.62 -8.17 -10.25
N ASP A 506 -2.73 -7.74 -11.15
CA ASP A 506 -2.75 -8.12 -12.56
C ASP A 506 -2.28 -9.56 -12.82
N LEU A 507 -1.42 -10.11 -11.94
CA LEU A 507 -1.02 -11.52 -11.96
C LEU A 507 -2.10 -12.43 -11.35
N VAL A 508 -3.03 -11.89 -10.56
CA VAL A 508 -4.20 -12.62 -10.06
C VAL A 508 -5.27 -12.60 -11.14
N ILE A 509 -5.36 -13.71 -11.88
CA ILE A 509 -6.39 -14.01 -12.88
C ILE A 509 -7.77 -13.44 -12.46
N PRO A 510 -8.52 -12.78 -13.38
CA PRO A 510 -9.79 -12.13 -13.07
C PRO A 510 -10.76 -13.03 -12.28
N PRO A 511 -11.62 -12.46 -11.40
CA PRO A 511 -12.59 -13.20 -10.58
C PRO A 511 -13.46 -14.18 -11.37
N ASP A 512 -13.82 -13.86 -12.62
CA ASP A 512 -14.63 -14.72 -13.48
C ASP A 512 -13.97 -16.07 -13.82
N MET A 513 -12.64 -16.16 -13.79
CA MET A 513 -11.93 -17.44 -13.95
C MET A 513 -11.88 -18.28 -12.67
N ARG A 514 -12.08 -17.69 -11.48
CA ARG A 514 -12.11 -18.44 -10.20
C ARG A 514 -13.27 -19.42 -10.16
N TYR A 515 -14.39 -19.11 -10.81
CA TYR A 515 -15.58 -19.95 -10.82
C TYR A 515 -15.52 -21.12 -11.81
N ARG A 516 -14.76 -21.04 -12.91
CA ARG A 516 -14.68 -22.14 -13.91
C ARG A 516 -13.55 -23.14 -13.68
N PHE A 517 -12.48 -22.77 -12.99
CA PHE A 517 -11.37 -23.68 -12.68
C PHE A 517 -11.38 -24.23 -11.24
N GLY A 518 -12.46 -23.98 -10.48
CA GLY A 518 -12.67 -24.47 -9.12
C GLY A 518 -12.89 -25.98 -8.97
N ILE A 519 -12.73 -26.79 -10.03
CA ILE A 519 -12.59 -28.24 -9.89
C ILE A 519 -11.10 -28.56 -10.03
N PRO A 520 -10.42 -29.03 -8.96
CA PRO A 520 -9.03 -29.44 -9.07
C PRO A 520 -8.94 -30.66 -9.99
N ARG A 521 -8.55 -30.45 -11.25
CA ARG A 521 -7.98 -31.53 -12.05
C ARG A 521 -6.65 -31.90 -11.39
N LYS A 522 -6.63 -33.04 -10.69
CA LYS A 522 -5.42 -33.68 -10.17
C LYS A 522 -4.38 -33.73 -11.29
N GLY A 523 -3.34 -32.90 -11.20
CA GLY A 523 -2.18 -32.95 -12.10
C GLY A 523 -1.72 -31.62 -12.72
N ALA A 524 -2.51 -30.55 -12.68
CA ALA A 524 -2.07 -29.25 -13.19
C ALA A 524 -1.53 -28.36 -12.04
N THR A 525 -0.29 -28.58 -11.63
CA THR A 525 0.43 -27.61 -10.81
C THR A 525 0.80 -26.42 -11.71
N PHE A 526 0.06 -25.32 -11.60
CA PHE A 526 0.57 -24.04 -12.10
C PHE A 526 1.87 -23.76 -11.34
N LYS A 527 3.00 -23.81 -12.05
CA LYS A 527 4.26 -23.28 -11.52
C LYS A 527 3.98 -21.81 -11.18
N ARG A 528 4.00 -21.47 -9.89
CA ARG A 528 4.08 -20.07 -9.46
C ARG A 528 5.19 -19.42 -10.28
N LEU A 529 4.90 -18.29 -10.92
CA LEU A 529 5.93 -17.51 -11.58
C LEU A 529 7.00 -17.17 -10.52
N PRO A 530 8.30 -17.36 -10.81
CA PRO A 530 9.39 -17.22 -9.84
C PRO A 530 9.48 -15.83 -9.20
N CYS A 531 8.91 -14.80 -9.82
CA CYS A 531 8.87 -13.43 -9.31
C CYS A 531 8.10 -13.24 -7.98
N SER A 532 7.24 -14.18 -7.55
CA SER A 532 6.59 -14.06 -6.23
C SER A 532 7.54 -14.27 -5.04
N ASN A 533 8.66 -14.99 -5.24
CA ASN A 533 9.62 -15.27 -4.17
C ASN A 533 10.65 -14.13 -4.03
N GLU A 534 11.13 -13.57 -5.14
CA GLU A 534 11.99 -12.37 -5.14
C GLU A 534 11.28 -11.15 -4.51
N TYR A 535 9.95 -11.08 -4.65
CA TYR A 535 9.11 -10.09 -3.95
C TYR A 535 9.13 -10.24 -2.42
N ARG A 536 9.15 -11.48 -1.91
CA ARG A 536 9.24 -11.75 -0.47
C ARG A 536 10.58 -11.29 0.09
N ASP A 537 11.65 -11.52 -0.66
CA ASP A 537 13.01 -11.18 -0.22
C ASP A 537 13.30 -9.67 -0.31
N SER A 538 12.72 -8.96 -1.28
CA SER A 538 12.85 -7.49 -1.41
C SER A 538 12.04 -6.68 -0.39
N GLN A 539 10.96 -7.24 0.17
CA GLN A 539 10.29 -6.64 1.35
C GLN A 539 10.94 -7.04 2.69
N SER A 540 11.78 -8.07 2.69
CA SER A 540 12.36 -8.72 3.88
C SER A 540 13.70 -8.13 4.32
N THR A 541 14.39 -7.36 3.48
CA THR A 541 15.67 -6.73 3.84
C THR A 541 15.46 -5.49 4.72
N GLN A 542 14.95 -5.69 5.93
CA GLN A 542 15.22 -4.72 6.98
C GLN A 542 16.73 -4.68 7.25
N PRO A 543 17.31 -3.51 7.52
CA PRO A 543 18.67 -3.45 8.05
C PRO A 543 18.72 -4.35 9.28
N GLN A 544 19.75 -5.20 9.33
CA GLN A 544 19.95 -6.14 10.44
C GLN A 544 20.03 -5.44 11.81
N ASN A 545 20.22 -4.11 11.80
CA ASN A 545 20.25 -3.26 12.99
C ASN A 545 19.06 -2.28 12.97
N VAL A 546 18.17 -2.40 13.95
CA VAL A 546 17.19 -1.34 14.26
C VAL A 546 18.00 -0.15 14.79
N PRO A 547 17.90 1.06 14.21
CA PRO A 547 18.63 2.21 14.70
C PRO A 547 18.26 2.51 16.16
N LEU A 548 19.26 2.88 16.96
CA LEU A 548 19.07 3.26 18.37
C LEU A 548 18.01 4.36 18.46
N ARG A 549 16.96 4.12 19.24
CA ARG A 549 15.85 5.06 19.36
C ARG A 549 16.26 6.28 20.18
N LEU A 550 15.63 7.42 19.90
CA LEU A 550 15.90 8.67 20.61
C LEU A 550 15.69 8.53 22.11
N ASP A 551 14.60 7.87 22.54
CA ASP A 551 14.27 7.68 23.95
C ASP A 551 15.24 6.74 24.67
N GLU A 552 15.68 5.66 24.01
CA GLU A 552 16.72 4.76 24.52
C GLU A 552 18.05 5.51 24.68
N TRP A 553 18.48 6.22 23.63
CA TRP A 553 19.70 7.00 23.66
C TRP A 553 19.69 8.06 24.76
N VAL A 554 18.59 8.82 24.93
CA VAL A 554 18.51 9.85 25.99
C VAL A 554 18.54 9.22 27.37
N ALA A 555 17.89 8.08 27.58
CA ALA A 555 17.96 7.36 28.85
C ALA A 555 19.39 6.88 29.16
N GLU A 556 20.11 6.36 28.17
CA GLU A 556 21.52 5.93 28.32
C GLU A 556 22.46 7.14 28.52
N ALA A 557 22.24 8.22 27.75
CA ALA A 557 23.12 9.37 27.69
C ALA A 557 22.90 10.38 28.82
N TYR A 558 21.75 10.44 29.48
CA TYR A 558 21.52 11.38 30.59
C TYR A 558 21.12 10.68 31.89
N GLY A 559 20.82 9.39 31.80
CA GLY A 559 20.27 8.59 32.87
C GLY A 559 18.74 8.52 32.76
N PRO A 560 18.13 7.39 33.11
CA PRO A 560 16.69 7.19 32.95
C PRO A 560 15.83 8.07 33.86
N ARG A 561 16.42 8.61 34.93
CA ARG A 561 15.77 9.53 35.88
C ARG A 561 16.13 11.00 35.62
N SER A 562 16.77 11.29 34.50
CA SER A 562 17.07 12.66 34.09
C SER A 562 15.80 13.39 33.63
N MET A 563 15.85 14.71 33.67
CA MET A 563 14.76 15.54 33.18
C MET A 563 14.62 15.39 31.65
N GLU A 564 15.73 15.18 30.96
CA GLU A 564 15.81 14.97 29.52
C GLU A 564 15.08 13.69 29.10
N ALA A 565 15.35 12.57 29.79
CA ALA A 565 14.67 11.30 29.56
C ALA A 565 13.16 11.42 29.83
N ALA A 566 12.77 12.18 30.86
CA ALA A 566 11.37 12.43 31.17
C ALA A 566 10.64 13.22 30.07
N VAL A 567 11.24 14.32 29.58
CA VAL A 567 10.65 15.13 28.51
C VAL A 567 10.47 14.31 27.24
N ILE A 568 11.46 13.50 26.86
CA ILE A 568 11.35 12.64 25.68
C ILE A 568 10.32 11.54 25.87
N ALA A 569 10.22 10.95 27.06
CA ALA A 569 9.20 9.96 27.37
C ALA A 569 7.79 10.53 27.21
N GLU A 570 7.52 11.74 27.72
CA GLU A 570 6.22 12.40 27.53
C GLU A 570 5.86 12.58 26.05
N HIS A 571 6.84 13.01 25.24
CA HIS A 571 6.67 13.19 23.80
C HIS A 571 6.50 11.87 23.04
N ALA A 572 7.27 10.85 23.39
CA ALA A 572 7.17 9.51 22.82
C ALA A 572 5.79 8.90 23.10
N VAL A 573 5.26 9.08 24.32
CA VAL A 573 3.91 8.67 24.69
C VAL A 573 2.84 9.46 23.93
N ALA A 574 3.02 10.77 23.77
CA ALA A 574 2.11 11.59 22.98
C ALA A 574 2.10 11.19 21.49
N ASN A 575 3.26 10.87 20.94
CA ASN A 575 3.46 10.43 19.56
C ASN A 575 3.22 8.94 19.34
N TRP A 576 2.78 8.22 20.37
CA TRP A 576 2.45 6.81 20.30
C TRP A 576 1.43 6.57 19.18
N VAL A 577 1.77 5.70 18.23
CA VAL A 577 0.84 5.20 17.22
C VAL A 577 0.44 3.82 17.68
N ASP A 578 -0.85 3.63 18.00
CA ASP A 578 -1.36 2.30 18.38
C ASP A 578 -1.12 1.34 17.20
N PRO A 579 -0.23 0.34 17.36
CA PRO A 579 0.13 -0.56 16.27
C PRO A 579 -1.03 -1.44 15.80
N TYR A 580 -2.13 -1.47 16.57
CA TYR A 580 -3.31 -2.26 16.28
C TYR A 580 -4.44 -1.48 15.61
N VAL A 581 -4.30 -0.17 15.37
CA VAL A 581 -5.33 0.62 14.62
C VAL A 581 -5.49 0.10 13.18
N GLU A 582 -4.43 -0.41 12.55
CA GLU A 582 -4.50 -1.03 11.21
C GLU A 582 -5.39 -2.30 11.16
N ARG A 583 -5.82 -2.88 12.31
CA ARG A 583 -6.71 -4.05 12.33
C ARG A 583 -8.14 -3.77 11.87
N GLN A 584 -8.61 -2.52 11.86
CA GLN A 584 -10.06 -2.28 11.81
C GLN A 584 -10.65 -2.13 10.39
N ASP A 585 -9.81 -1.92 9.38
CA ASP A 585 -10.22 -2.05 7.96
C ASP A 585 -10.32 -3.52 7.53
N ALA A 586 -9.79 -4.46 8.33
CA ALA A 586 -9.96 -5.90 8.16
C ALA A 586 -11.30 -6.42 8.72
N LYS A 587 -12.40 -5.71 8.47
CA LYS A 587 -13.76 -6.28 8.60
C LYS A 587 -14.05 -7.35 7.53
N GLU A 588 -13.18 -7.48 6.53
CA GLU A 588 -13.05 -8.71 5.76
C GLU A 588 -12.11 -9.65 6.54
N GLU A 589 -12.56 -10.85 6.90
CA GLU A 589 -11.81 -11.91 7.62
C GLU A 589 -10.54 -12.44 6.90
N LYS A 590 -9.83 -11.61 6.13
CA LYS A 590 -8.56 -11.92 5.51
C LYS A 590 -7.44 -11.38 6.39
N CYS A 591 -7.16 -12.09 7.47
CA CYS A 591 -5.88 -11.94 8.17
C CYS A 591 -4.81 -12.56 7.26
N TYR A 592 -4.08 -11.73 6.51
CA TYR A 592 -3.03 -12.22 5.62
C TYR A 592 -1.80 -12.61 6.44
N TRP A 593 -1.07 -13.67 6.05
CA TRP A 593 0.06 -14.20 6.84
C TRP A 593 1.19 -13.19 7.12
N TRP A 594 1.28 -12.11 6.34
CA TRP A 594 2.33 -11.10 6.50
C TRP A 594 2.01 -10.15 7.66
N ASP A 595 0.74 -10.10 8.10
CA ASP A 595 0.32 -9.35 9.28
C ASP A 595 0.82 -10.00 10.58
N GLN A 596 1.06 -11.32 10.59
CA GLN A 596 1.58 -12.02 11.78
C GLN A 596 3.07 -11.73 12.00
N GLU A 597 3.88 -11.71 10.94
CA GLU A 597 5.29 -11.34 11.02
C GLU A 597 5.45 -9.82 11.22
N LYS A 598 4.55 -8.99 10.67
CA LYS A 598 4.48 -7.55 10.98
C LYS A 598 4.13 -7.35 12.46
N ARG A 599 3.22 -8.16 13.01
CA ARG A 599 2.83 -8.15 14.43
C ARG A 599 3.97 -8.54 15.36
N GLU A 600 4.68 -9.63 15.12
CA GLU A 600 5.82 -10.03 15.97
C GLU A 600 6.96 -8.99 15.91
N ARG A 601 7.20 -8.39 14.74
CA ARG A 601 8.22 -7.33 14.55
C ARG A 601 7.83 -6.01 15.19
N VAL A 602 6.54 -5.66 15.17
CA VAL A 602 6.04 -4.50 15.88
C VAL A 602 6.06 -4.77 17.38
N GLU A 603 5.62 -5.94 17.86
CA GLU A 603 5.70 -6.32 19.27
C GLU A 603 7.14 -6.28 19.82
N GLU A 604 8.16 -6.70 19.06
CA GLU A 604 9.59 -6.60 19.45
C GLU A 604 10.07 -5.15 19.62
N ARG A 605 9.65 -4.24 18.73
CA ARG A 605 9.99 -2.80 18.77
C ARG A 605 9.16 -2.01 19.79
N THR A 606 7.90 -2.38 19.96
CA THR A 606 6.89 -1.74 20.82
C THR A 606 7.14 -2.06 22.29
N ARG A 607 7.67 -3.26 22.62
CA ARG A 607 8.08 -3.66 23.99
C ARG A 607 9.07 -2.71 24.67
N GLN A 608 9.58 -1.68 23.98
CA GLN A 608 10.56 -0.72 24.51
C GLN A 608 10.10 0.74 24.28
N ALA A 609 8.79 1.00 24.30
CA ALA A 609 8.18 2.32 24.09
C ALA A 609 8.76 3.46 24.94
N LEU A 610 8.88 3.18 26.23
CA LEU A 610 9.74 3.90 27.17
C LEU A 610 10.97 3.01 27.32
N GLY A 611 12.17 3.51 27.02
CA GLY A 611 13.42 2.82 27.34
C GLY A 611 13.32 2.13 28.70
N LYS A 612 13.80 0.88 28.79
CA LYS A 612 13.47 -0.09 29.87
C LYS A 612 13.57 0.47 31.30
N ASP A 613 14.32 1.55 31.48
CA ASP A 613 14.62 2.14 32.77
C ASP A 613 13.91 3.48 33.06
N VAL A 614 13.29 4.15 32.07
CA VAL A 614 12.62 5.44 32.31
C VAL A 614 11.35 5.23 33.15
N PRO A 615 11.22 5.88 34.32
CA PRO A 615 10.05 5.72 35.17
C PRO A 615 8.76 6.16 34.48
N MET A 616 7.72 5.36 34.63
CA MET A 616 6.38 5.69 34.16
C MET A 616 5.66 6.57 35.19
N THR A 617 5.03 7.66 34.74
CA THR A 617 4.29 8.61 35.57
C THR A 617 2.79 8.55 35.30
N MET A 618 1.99 9.10 36.22
CA MET A 618 0.56 9.27 36.03
C MET A 618 0.26 10.25 34.87
N LYS A 619 1.14 11.22 34.63
CA LYS A 619 1.06 12.12 33.48
C LYS A 619 1.06 11.38 32.13
N HIS A 620 1.87 10.33 31.95
CA HIS A 620 1.84 9.54 30.71
C HIS A 620 0.44 8.96 30.42
N TRP A 621 -0.26 8.48 31.46
CA TRP A 621 -1.63 7.99 31.33
C TRP A 621 -2.63 9.10 31.00
N ARG A 622 -2.46 10.28 31.58
CA ARG A 622 -3.29 11.46 31.26
C ARG A 622 -3.11 11.92 29.81
N ILE A 623 -1.89 11.90 29.30
CA ILE A 623 -1.59 12.18 27.88
C ILE A 623 -2.37 11.19 26.99
N LEU A 624 -2.25 9.89 27.22
CA LEU A 624 -2.97 8.87 26.45
C LEU A 624 -4.50 9.00 26.56
N ALA A 625 -5.01 9.33 27.74
CA ALA A 625 -6.43 9.57 27.99
C ALA A 625 -6.96 10.73 27.15
N ARG A 626 -6.27 11.88 27.19
CA ARG A 626 -6.63 13.08 26.43
C ARG A 626 -6.59 12.83 24.93
N LEU A 627 -5.58 12.11 24.44
CA LEU A 627 -5.46 11.72 23.03
C LEU A 627 -6.43 10.62 22.62
N GLY A 628 -7.08 9.95 23.57
CA GLY A 628 -7.96 8.80 23.33
C GLY A 628 -7.23 7.55 22.81
N LYS A 629 -5.90 7.50 22.94
CA LYS A 629 -5.02 6.43 22.42
C LYS A 629 -4.97 5.25 23.37
N GLU A 630 -4.93 4.04 22.84
CA GLU A 630 -4.83 2.83 23.65
C GLU A 630 -3.44 2.74 24.33
N PRO A 631 -3.38 2.53 25.67
CA PRO A 631 -2.11 2.29 26.35
C PRO A 631 -1.51 0.96 25.93
N ASP A 632 -0.17 0.93 25.82
CA ASP A 632 0.53 -0.31 25.52
C ASP A 632 0.39 -1.35 26.65
N TYR A 633 0.45 -2.62 26.29
CA TYR A 633 0.44 -3.72 27.26
C TYR A 633 1.61 -3.60 28.27
N ASP A 634 2.76 -3.07 27.83
CA ASP A 634 3.91 -2.88 28.71
C ASP A 634 3.61 -1.92 29.89
N PHE A 635 2.76 -0.91 29.69
CA PHE A 635 2.34 -0.02 30.78
C PHE A 635 1.65 -0.80 31.90
N PHE A 636 0.71 -1.69 31.54
CA PHE A 636 0.00 -2.55 32.49
C PHE A 636 0.93 -3.60 33.09
N SER A 637 1.83 -4.16 32.29
CA SER A 637 2.85 -5.10 32.76
C SER A 637 3.72 -4.45 33.85
N ARG A 638 4.25 -3.24 33.63
CA ARG A 638 5.05 -2.49 34.62
C ARG A 638 4.30 -2.27 35.94
N ILE A 639 3.02 -1.93 35.89
CA ILE A 639 2.19 -1.77 37.10
C ILE A 639 2.04 -3.10 37.86
N SER A 640 1.88 -4.22 37.13
CA SER A 640 1.76 -5.55 37.75
C SER A 640 3.07 -6.01 38.40
N HIS A 641 4.22 -5.55 37.90
CA HIS A 641 5.54 -5.82 38.46
C HIS A 641 5.92 -4.89 39.63
N GLY A 642 5.07 -3.92 39.98
CA GLY A 642 5.26 -3.05 41.15
C GLY A 642 6.16 -1.85 40.92
N VAL A 643 6.25 -1.36 39.68
CA VAL A 643 7.01 -0.13 39.38
C VAL A 643 6.53 1.01 40.30
N PRO A 644 7.46 1.81 40.88
CA PRO A 644 7.09 2.91 41.76
C PRO A 644 6.06 3.85 41.15
N PHE A 645 5.17 4.37 42.00
CA PHE A 645 4.17 5.34 41.59
C PHE A 645 4.78 6.74 41.62
N TYR A 646 4.69 7.44 40.49
CA TYR A 646 5.06 8.85 40.35
C TYR A 646 3.88 9.57 39.71
N GLU A 647 3.53 10.73 40.26
CA GLU A 647 2.49 11.59 39.69
C GLU A 647 3.04 12.25 38.42
N ASP A 648 4.20 12.90 38.56
CA ASP A 648 4.90 13.64 37.50
C ASP A 648 6.41 13.30 37.48
N ALA A 649 7.15 13.86 36.52
CA ALA A 649 8.57 13.60 36.34
C ALA A 649 9.42 14.13 37.51
N GLU A 650 9.00 15.26 38.09
CA GLU A 650 9.63 15.93 39.22
C GLU A 650 9.73 15.03 40.46
N ASP A 651 8.84 14.05 40.59
CA ASP A 651 8.85 13.14 41.74
C ASP A 651 10.10 12.26 41.78
N TYR A 652 10.70 11.94 40.62
CA TYR A 652 11.90 11.12 40.54
C TYR A 652 13.14 11.86 40.06
N VAL A 653 12.99 13.02 39.40
CA VAL A 653 14.12 13.87 39.01
C VAL A 653 14.71 14.50 40.28
N GLY A 654 15.97 14.16 40.58
CA GLY A 654 16.66 14.65 41.79
C GLY A 654 16.63 13.67 42.98
N GLN A 655 15.88 12.56 42.88
CA GLN A 655 16.16 11.41 43.73
C GLN A 655 17.47 10.78 43.27
N THR A 656 18.60 11.29 43.76
CA THR A 656 19.89 10.61 43.61
C THR A 656 19.69 9.20 44.13
N THR A 657 19.73 8.23 43.22
CA THR A 657 19.68 6.83 43.61
C THR A 657 20.89 6.62 44.49
N ASN A 658 20.68 6.56 45.81
CA ASN A 658 21.54 5.81 46.71
C ASN A 658 21.36 4.32 46.38
N SER A 659 21.49 3.95 45.10
CA SER A 659 21.70 2.57 44.71
C SER A 659 23.01 2.20 45.38
N PRO A 660 23.05 1.12 46.16
CA PRO A 660 24.29 0.65 46.73
C PRO A 660 25.25 0.44 45.57
N THR A 661 26.27 1.27 45.49
CA THR A 661 27.44 1.05 44.64
C THR A 661 27.88 -0.38 44.94
N LEU A 662 27.78 -1.27 43.96
CA LEU A 662 28.49 -2.54 44.04
C LEU A 662 29.97 -2.16 44.05
N ASP A 663 30.53 -2.02 45.25
CA ASP A 663 31.94 -1.80 45.45
C ASP A 663 32.68 -3.00 44.88
N SER A 664 33.29 -2.78 43.72
CA SER A 664 34.33 -3.62 43.15
C SER A 664 35.58 -3.48 44.02
N SER A 665 35.59 -4.13 45.19
CA SER A 665 36.79 -4.31 46.00
C SER A 665 37.00 -5.79 46.28
N THR A 666 37.61 -6.46 45.30
CA THR A 666 38.21 -7.78 45.43
C THR A 666 39.42 -7.69 46.37
N ALA A 667 39.24 -8.08 47.63
CA ALA A 667 40.34 -8.49 48.50
C ALA A 667 39.90 -9.78 49.24
N PRO A 668 40.68 -10.87 49.18
CA PRO A 668 40.30 -12.13 49.79
C PRO A 668 40.72 -12.10 51.27
N ALA A 669 39.77 -11.88 52.18
CA ALA A 669 39.97 -12.13 53.60
C ALA A 669 39.40 -13.51 53.94
N ALA A 670 40.30 -14.47 54.15
CA ALA A 670 39.99 -15.78 54.65
C ALA A 670 39.57 -15.69 56.13
N GLY A 671 38.41 -16.28 56.45
CA GLY A 671 38.06 -16.72 57.80
C GLY A 671 36.96 -15.93 58.49
N VAL A 672 35.69 -16.27 58.20
CA VAL A 672 34.56 -16.23 59.15
C VAL A 672 33.52 -17.26 58.68
N CYS A 673 33.16 -18.23 59.53
CA CYS A 673 32.24 -19.34 59.20
C CYS A 673 30.90 -19.27 59.95
N GLU A 674 30.50 -18.09 60.45
CA GLU A 674 29.29 -17.90 61.29
C GLU A 674 28.30 -16.85 60.78
N THR A 675 28.50 -16.22 59.61
CA THR A 675 27.65 -15.12 59.10
C THR A 675 26.56 -15.50 58.10
N LEU A 676 26.41 -16.80 57.76
CA LEU A 676 25.43 -17.22 56.74
C LEU A 676 23.96 -17.08 57.18
N ALA A 677 23.66 -17.26 58.46
CA ALA A 677 22.29 -17.17 58.97
C ALA A 677 21.78 -15.72 59.01
N GLU A 678 22.60 -14.77 59.46
CA GLU A 678 22.25 -13.34 59.50
C GLU A 678 22.09 -12.75 58.08
N ASP A 679 22.84 -13.28 57.10
CA ASP A 679 22.71 -12.88 55.70
C ASP A 679 21.42 -13.41 55.04
N GLU A 680 20.93 -14.59 55.43
CA GLU A 680 19.65 -15.11 54.94
C GLU A 680 18.47 -14.32 55.52
N ASP A 681 18.50 -14.01 56.82
CA ASP A 681 17.45 -13.18 57.45
C ASP A 681 17.43 -11.76 56.89
N ARG A 682 18.60 -11.14 56.64
CA ARG A 682 18.69 -9.83 55.99
C ARG A 682 18.13 -9.86 54.56
N LYS A 683 18.46 -10.88 53.76
CA LYS A 683 17.91 -11.05 52.41
C LYS A 683 16.39 -11.28 52.44
N ALA A 684 15.90 -12.07 53.39
CA ALA A 684 14.46 -12.31 53.57
C ALA A 684 13.73 -11.01 53.97
N GLN A 685 14.32 -10.21 54.85
CA GLN A 685 13.77 -8.92 55.26
C GLN A 685 13.76 -7.90 54.10
N GLU A 686 14.85 -7.82 53.32
CA GLU A 686 14.91 -7.00 52.10
C GLU A 686 13.89 -7.45 51.06
N GLN A 687 13.73 -8.77 50.85
CA GLN A 687 12.74 -9.32 49.94
C GLN A 687 11.31 -9.02 50.40
N ALA A 688 11.03 -9.14 51.70
CA ALA A 688 9.73 -8.80 52.28
C ALA A 688 9.42 -7.30 52.12
N LEU A 689 10.40 -6.42 52.34
CA LEU A 689 10.28 -4.98 52.11
C LEU A 689 10.00 -4.66 50.64
N ARG A 690 10.73 -5.28 49.70
CA ARG A 690 10.48 -5.12 48.25
C ARG A 690 9.09 -5.59 47.84
N VAL A 691 8.60 -6.71 48.41
CA VAL A 691 7.24 -7.21 48.16
C VAL A 691 6.19 -6.25 48.73
N ALA A 692 6.39 -5.75 49.95
CA ALA A 692 5.49 -4.78 50.57
C ALA A 692 5.42 -3.47 49.77
N GLU A 693 6.56 -2.98 49.28
CA GLU A 693 6.65 -1.79 48.44
C GLU A 693 5.97 -2.01 47.08
N ARG A 694 6.19 -3.16 46.42
CA ARG A 694 5.49 -3.56 45.20
C ARG A 694 3.97 -3.54 45.38
N ILE A 695 3.46 -4.10 46.48
CA ILE A 695 2.03 -4.11 46.80
C ILE A 695 1.51 -2.69 47.03
N ARG A 696 2.27 -1.86 47.78
CA ARG A 696 1.92 -0.46 48.03
C ARG A 696 1.82 0.33 46.73
N ASN A 697 2.83 0.24 45.87
CA ASN A 697 2.88 0.94 44.58
C ASN A 697 1.77 0.48 43.65
N HIS A 698 1.53 -0.84 43.57
CA HIS A 698 0.40 -1.38 42.82
C HIS A 698 -0.95 -0.82 43.30
N GLY A 699 -1.16 -0.72 44.61
CA GLY A 699 -2.36 -0.12 45.19
C GLY A 699 -2.52 1.36 44.84
N LEU A 700 -1.44 2.13 44.83
CA LEU A 700 -1.44 3.54 44.41
C LEU A 700 -1.82 3.67 42.92
N TRP A 701 -1.21 2.87 42.05
CA TRP A 701 -1.54 2.82 40.62
C TRP A 701 -3.01 2.49 40.37
N VAL A 702 -3.53 1.41 40.98
CA VAL A 702 -4.94 1.00 40.82
C VAL A 702 -5.90 2.09 41.30
N LYS A 703 -5.54 2.80 42.38
CA LYS A 703 -6.33 3.93 42.89
C LYS A 703 -6.32 5.12 41.91
N ALA A 704 -5.15 5.50 41.42
CA ALA A 704 -4.96 6.63 40.50
C ALA A 704 -5.61 6.37 39.13
N LEU A 705 -5.36 5.20 38.52
CA LEU A 705 -6.01 4.77 37.28
C LEU A 705 -7.53 4.63 37.45
N GLY A 706 -7.99 4.16 38.61
CA GLY A 706 -9.40 4.14 38.94
C GLY A 706 -10.03 5.54 39.01
N ALA A 707 -9.28 6.55 39.45
CA ALA A 707 -9.73 7.94 39.42
C ALA A 707 -9.79 8.48 37.99
N LEU A 708 -8.72 8.28 37.20
CA LEU A 708 -8.65 8.69 35.79
C LEU A 708 -9.77 8.04 34.95
N CYS A 709 -10.05 6.75 35.14
CA CYS A 709 -11.14 6.05 34.47
C CYS A 709 -12.51 6.69 34.78
N ARG A 710 -12.75 7.10 36.04
CA ARG A 710 -14.00 7.79 36.41
C ARG A 710 -14.09 9.19 35.80
N GLU A 711 -12.97 9.90 35.72
CA GLU A 711 -12.89 11.21 35.07
C GLU A 711 -13.21 11.11 33.58
N GLU A 712 -12.57 10.19 32.87
CA GLU A 712 -12.82 9.94 31.44
C GLU A 712 -14.25 9.45 31.17
N LEU A 713 -14.82 8.63 32.07
CA LEU A 713 -16.24 8.26 31.99
C LEU A 713 -17.17 9.45 32.14
N ARG A 714 -16.86 10.39 33.05
CA ARG A 714 -17.63 11.64 33.20
C ARG A 714 -17.50 12.48 31.94
N ALA A 715 -16.29 12.71 31.45
CA ALA A 715 -16.04 13.47 30.22
C ALA A 715 -16.72 12.84 28.99
N HIS A 716 -16.68 11.51 28.86
CA HIS A 716 -17.42 10.79 27.82
C HIS A 716 -18.94 10.98 27.94
N SER A 717 -19.47 10.89 29.17
CA SER A 717 -20.90 11.08 29.42
C SER A 717 -21.35 12.52 29.12
N GLU A 718 -20.51 13.51 29.39
CA GLU A 718 -20.73 14.92 29.10
C GLU A 718 -20.68 15.21 27.60
N ARG A 719 -19.66 14.71 26.88
CA ARG A 719 -19.59 14.79 25.42
C ARG A 719 -20.81 14.14 24.76
N ARG A 720 -21.22 12.97 25.26
CA ARG A 720 -22.44 12.29 24.80
C ARG A 720 -23.69 13.15 25.01
N LYS A 721 -23.80 13.83 26.16
CA LYS A 721 -24.92 14.76 26.43
C LYS A 721 -24.88 15.97 25.51
N GLN A 722 -23.70 16.59 25.32
CA GLN A 722 -23.52 17.75 24.44
C GLN A 722 -23.88 17.44 22.98
N LEU A 723 -23.53 16.25 22.50
CA LEU A 723 -23.84 15.81 21.13
C LEU A 723 -25.28 15.31 20.94
N GLY A 724 -26.08 15.22 22.01
CA GLY A 724 -27.45 14.66 21.93
C GLY A 724 -27.51 13.19 21.52
N LEU A 725 -26.40 12.46 21.59
CA LEU A 725 -26.31 11.08 21.11
C LEU A 725 -26.81 10.10 22.17
N LYS A 726 -27.76 9.21 21.80
CA LYS A 726 -28.18 8.10 22.67
C LYS A 726 -27.04 7.12 22.96
N ARG A 727 -26.13 6.94 22.00
CA ARG A 727 -24.95 6.09 22.09
C ARG A 727 -23.77 6.82 21.44
N ALA A 728 -22.70 6.99 22.21
CA ALA A 728 -21.40 7.42 21.71
C ALA A 728 -20.41 6.29 22.02
N ALA A 729 -19.56 5.92 21.06
CA ALA A 729 -18.51 4.95 21.31
C ALA A 729 -17.55 5.50 22.39
N LYS A 730 -17.10 4.63 23.30
CA LYS A 730 -16.01 4.98 24.23
C LYS A 730 -14.71 5.08 23.44
N SER A 731 -13.77 5.92 23.90
CA SER A 731 -12.42 5.92 23.33
C SER A 731 -11.76 4.56 23.56
N LYS A 732 -10.81 4.19 22.69
CA LYS A 732 -10.04 2.94 22.86
C LYS A 732 -9.34 2.92 24.21
N PHE A 733 -8.72 4.04 24.59
CA PHE A 733 -8.15 4.24 25.93
C PHE A 733 -9.09 3.79 27.05
N LEU A 734 -10.34 4.28 27.04
CA LEU A 734 -11.28 4.03 28.11
C LEU A 734 -11.72 2.57 28.17
N VAL A 735 -11.93 1.93 27.01
CA VAL A 735 -12.28 0.51 26.93
C VAL A 735 -11.15 -0.36 27.49
N THR A 736 -9.92 -0.12 27.06
CA THR A 736 -8.75 -0.88 27.51
C THR A 736 -8.51 -0.66 29.00
N LEU A 737 -8.61 0.58 29.49
CA LEU A 737 -8.45 0.89 30.91
C LEU A 737 -9.53 0.23 31.79
N GLU A 738 -10.80 0.21 31.35
CA GLU A 738 -11.88 -0.47 32.07
C GLU A 738 -11.63 -1.98 32.17
N ASN A 739 -11.23 -2.61 31.07
CA ASN A 739 -10.92 -4.04 31.04
C ASN A 739 -9.77 -4.38 31.99
N CYS A 740 -8.64 -3.68 31.89
CA CYS A 740 -7.49 -3.93 32.75
C CYS A 740 -7.78 -3.65 34.24
N LEU A 741 -8.54 -2.59 34.57
CA LEU A 741 -8.94 -2.33 35.95
C LEU A 741 -9.92 -3.39 36.48
N SER A 742 -10.78 -3.94 35.62
CA SER A 742 -11.65 -5.06 35.98
C SER A 742 -10.80 -6.29 36.32
N ASP A 743 -9.81 -6.61 35.49
CA ASP A 743 -8.91 -7.74 35.68
C ASP A 743 -8.08 -7.60 36.95
N TYR A 744 -7.54 -6.41 37.24
CA TYR A 744 -6.81 -6.15 38.49
C TYR A 744 -7.70 -6.30 39.73
N ARG A 745 -8.92 -5.75 39.70
CA ARG A 745 -9.87 -5.89 40.81
C ARG A 745 -10.28 -7.35 41.02
N GLN A 746 -10.44 -8.11 39.94
CA GLN A 746 -10.76 -9.53 40.02
C GLN A 746 -9.57 -10.32 40.58
N SER A 747 -8.36 -10.07 40.09
CA SER A 747 -7.13 -10.67 40.62
C SER A 747 -6.96 -10.40 42.12
N GLU A 748 -7.23 -9.18 42.58
CA GLU A 748 -7.17 -8.84 44.02
C GLU A 748 -8.26 -9.54 44.84
N ARG A 749 -9.48 -9.70 44.30
CA ARG A 749 -10.53 -10.50 44.95
C ARG A 749 -10.11 -11.96 45.05
N ASP A 750 -9.53 -12.52 44.00
CA ASP A 750 -9.08 -13.90 43.96
C ASP A 750 -7.90 -14.14 44.93
N LYS A 751 -6.96 -13.21 45.02
CA LYS A 751 -5.87 -13.26 46.03
C LYS A 751 -6.42 -13.19 47.45
N LYS A 752 -7.36 -12.28 47.73
CA LYS A 752 -8.01 -12.19 49.04
C LYS A 752 -8.80 -13.46 49.36
N ALA A 753 -9.48 -14.05 48.38
CA ALA A 753 -10.18 -15.32 48.52
C ALA A 753 -9.21 -16.48 48.80
N ARG A 754 -8.07 -16.55 48.10
CA ARG A 754 -7.02 -17.54 48.36
C ARG A 754 -6.40 -17.36 49.75
N LYS A 755 -6.09 -16.13 50.18
CA LYS A 755 -5.57 -15.85 51.52
C LYS A 755 -6.58 -16.18 52.61
N ARG A 756 -7.87 -15.92 52.37
CA ARG A 756 -8.97 -16.35 53.24
C ARG A 756 -9.05 -17.87 53.34
N GLN A 757 -8.98 -18.58 52.21
CA GLN A 757 -8.96 -20.05 52.20
C GLN A 757 -7.71 -20.63 52.88
N GLN A 758 -6.55 -19.97 52.73
CA GLN A 758 -5.31 -20.36 53.38
C GLN A 758 -5.38 -20.16 54.89
N LEU A 759 -5.82 -18.98 55.36
CA LEU A 759 -6.04 -18.72 56.78
C LEU A 759 -7.07 -19.67 57.40
N LEU A 760 -8.14 -19.98 56.67
CA LEU A 760 -9.14 -20.96 57.11
C LEU A 760 -8.54 -22.37 57.27
N LYS A 761 -7.56 -22.74 56.43
CA LYS A 761 -6.87 -24.04 56.51
C LYS A 761 -5.80 -24.08 57.59
N GLU A 762 -5.02 -23.00 57.74
CA GLU A 762 -3.86 -22.95 58.64
C GLU A 762 -4.24 -22.59 60.08
N ASN A 763 -5.19 -21.67 60.27
CA ASN A 763 -5.61 -21.19 61.58
C ASN A 763 -7.10 -20.75 61.58
N PRO A 764 -8.04 -21.71 61.72
CA PRO A 764 -9.48 -21.45 61.68
C PRO A 764 -9.94 -20.41 62.71
N THR A 765 -9.28 -20.37 63.88
CA THR A 765 -9.60 -19.41 64.96
C THR A 765 -9.24 -17.99 64.54
N ALA A 766 -8.04 -17.77 64.01
CA ALA A 766 -7.65 -16.46 63.46
C ALA A 766 -8.50 -16.04 62.25
N TYR A 767 -9.02 -17.00 61.48
CA TYR A 767 -9.99 -16.72 60.42
C TYR A 767 -11.33 -16.21 60.97
N ILE A 768 -11.87 -16.84 62.01
CA ILE A 768 -13.10 -16.41 62.69
C ILE A 768 -12.90 -15.02 63.31
N ASP A 769 -11.74 -14.75 63.91
CA ASP A 769 -11.47 -13.43 64.51
C ASP A 769 -11.34 -12.32 63.44
N LEU A 770 -10.74 -12.59 62.29
CA LEU A 770 -10.59 -11.59 61.21
C LEU A 770 -11.82 -11.44 60.30
N TYR A 771 -12.61 -12.50 60.13
CA TYR A 771 -13.67 -12.56 59.10
C TYR A 771 -15.02 -13.08 59.61
N GLY A 772 -15.17 -13.35 60.91
CA GLY A 772 -16.35 -13.98 61.52
C GLY A 772 -17.66 -13.21 61.32
N ASP A 773 -17.59 -11.90 61.11
CA ASP A 773 -18.77 -11.08 60.81
C ASP A 773 -19.23 -11.16 59.35
N ILE A 774 -18.43 -11.79 58.48
CA ILE A 774 -18.70 -11.96 57.04
C ILE A 774 -19.03 -13.43 56.76
N VAL A 775 -20.02 -13.98 57.46
CA VAL A 775 -20.62 -15.26 57.08
C VAL A 775 -21.39 -15.04 55.77
N PRO A 776 -21.06 -15.74 54.66
CA PRO A 776 -21.85 -15.68 53.45
C PRO A 776 -23.26 -16.18 53.77
N LYS A 777 -24.28 -15.32 53.61
CA LYS A 777 -25.71 -15.70 53.71
C LYS A 777 -26.16 -16.56 52.50
N ASP A 778 -25.29 -17.39 51.96
CA ASP A 778 -25.53 -18.16 50.74
C ASP A 778 -25.88 -19.61 51.07
N HIS A 779 -27.09 -19.80 51.61
CA HIS A 779 -27.92 -20.99 51.39
C HIS A 779 -29.43 -20.72 51.59
N ALA A 780 -29.85 -19.46 51.80
CA ALA A 780 -31.26 -19.10 51.69
C ALA A 780 -31.64 -19.10 50.21
N ARG A 781 -32.26 -20.21 49.82
CA ARG A 781 -32.79 -20.54 48.50
C ARG A 781 -33.33 -19.34 47.73
N ASP A 782 -33.01 -19.38 46.44
CA ASP A 782 -33.46 -18.54 45.34
C ASP A 782 -34.98 -18.69 45.11
N GLU A 783 -35.81 -18.26 46.07
CA GLU A 783 -37.24 -18.00 45.85
C GLU A 783 -37.42 -16.56 45.39
N ARG A 784 -37.03 -16.28 44.14
CA ARG A 784 -37.47 -15.05 43.46
C ARG A 784 -38.87 -15.29 42.88
N PRO A 785 -39.90 -14.53 43.27
CA PRO A 785 -41.22 -14.66 42.67
C PRO A 785 -41.20 -14.18 41.22
N ALA A 786 -41.69 -15.02 40.32
CA ALA A 786 -41.97 -14.71 38.93
C ALA A 786 -43.01 -13.57 38.83
N LYS A 787 -42.56 -12.31 38.86
CA LYS A 787 -43.41 -11.15 38.55
C LYS A 787 -42.63 -10.12 37.74
N ARG A 788 -42.74 -10.24 36.41
CA ARG A 788 -43.00 -9.16 35.43
C ARG A 788 -42.62 -9.61 34.01
N ARG A 789 -43.51 -10.39 33.40
CA ARG A 789 -43.80 -10.31 31.96
C ARG A 789 -45.19 -9.71 31.84
N ARG A 790 -45.26 -8.39 31.60
CA ARG A 790 -46.41 -7.66 31.02
C ARG A 790 -46.06 -6.16 30.98
N LYS A 791 -45.59 -5.69 29.83
CA LYS A 791 -46.22 -4.66 28.99
C LYS A 791 -45.19 -3.99 28.08
N GLU A 792 -45.58 -3.95 26.80
CA GLU A 792 -45.20 -3.04 25.70
C GLU A 792 -43.75 -3.04 25.21
#